data_AF-A0A9W7CR12-F1
#
_entry.id   AF-A0A9W7CR12-F1
#
_cell.length_a   1.000
_cell.length_b   1.000
_cell.length_c   1.000
_cell.angle_alpha   90.00
_cell.angle_beta   90.00
_cell.angle_gamma   90.00
#
_symmetry.space_group_name_H-M   'P 1'
#
loop_
_entity.id
_entity.type
_entity.pdbx_description
1 polymer ?
#
loop_
_entity_poly.entity_id
_entity_poly.type
_entity_poly.pdbx_seq_one_letter_code
_entity_poly.pdbx_strand_id
1 'polypeptide(L)'
;MPAALRASPVLLAIAVLASVAQAKDRCTAIIVGAKYLPENLDTRFYNWTATPAIGSIPEVAQTFAYIEGAYGIINEHQVAIGESTCSARFWTKPLTQGGEALFDVGELSRIALQRATTAREAVQLMGDLAVQYGYYGAVWEGQDVYDEAGEALTVTDTKEAWIFHILPDDTGKSAIWAAKRVPEDQISGVANQFVIRELDLNRPSDFLASPNVHDVAIRNNIWKPEQGPFDFTRAYAQPRKETHQFYSTRRIWRLFTLANPALKLSPETDVLASDYPFSVKPATPLSPRDIMRFQRDHYEGTPFDMTKGPKSGPYGDPDRYDPAPNGDLTQDDINRGHFERAISIFRASYSFVSILDPYNPDNAFLWFGQYAPHATTYTPVFVQASEIPKQLSRGSLYAFDRDSSFWIHALVGNWAARFYSYAIPFVKRVQDEVESHAEGTLNSVVVEAAQRKRNGGVPALVDFLTKESEKFSQRAHSASADLFDYLVTAFHDGYQVSNFYAKMLTVQSIFYPKWWLEEVGFFDGAEESGAADPVSAASAATAPASSNTGAVATAKAEIVEVAHKGAVFVTLHVYDLSHGMARQLSPALLGKTIDGVWHTGVLVFGKEYFFGGGGIQAMAPELVVQRYGMNPVRTVPLGDTIRSQQEFEQFLRDNSARFTDATYDLLRHNCNNFSDEAAKFLVGSGIPQYILDLPNEALNSPFGMPAVATSSAAPVASSSTVDLASRRFKISGTPALHLDKMVQRIKALNAQKVLRDEEISALEGLSVHVVANNQKVDAIKSEQWWKAVNKLLAQGHESSFFFPALGLARVLLLQPADVSVAFEDKKASFEAVVHATEADPSPLTAAQKTMLLAVLLNAFSNSGYSDVALSGSPRFLPFVFSTIADPSTSQEARVLSAHIISNCCLALKIGEEVVVTTIVCGAVETLDRISRAQASSSVQQQTIEGIIVGLGRLLLNFEAARSLSVELGLAEVIGRLNVAPALQPLLSEVSAMI
;
A
#
# COMPACT_ATOMS: atom_id res chain seq x y z
N MET A 1 -4.15 -58.77 32.98
CA MET A 1 -3.41 -58.97 31.71
C MET A 1 -4.35 -58.69 30.56
N PRO A 2 -3.91 -57.93 29.55
CA PRO A 2 -2.86 -56.92 29.70
C PRO A 2 -3.13 -55.63 28.88
N ALA A 3 -2.45 -54.52 29.07
CA ALA A 3 -1.56 -54.02 30.12
C ALA A 3 -1.11 -52.62 29.64
N ALA A 4 -0.78 -51.77 30.60
CA ALA A 4 0.36 -50.85 30.58
C ALA A 4 0.68 -50.07 29.28
N LEU A 5 0.59 -48.75 29.39
CA LEU A 5 1.68 -47.83 29.04
C LEU A 5 1.58 -46.63 30.00
N ARG A 6 2.20 -46.75 31.18
CA ARG A 6 3.30 -45.88 31.60
C ARG A 6 3.05 -44.41 31.25
N ALA A 7 2.51 -43.67 32.22
CA ALA A 7 2.69 -42.22 32.29
C ALA A 7 4.20 -41.95 32.36
N SER A 8 4.77 -41.56 31.22
CA SER A 8 6.12 -41.04 31.11
C SER A 8 6.00 -39.51 30.99
N PRO A 9 6.87 -38.74 31.65
CA PRO A 9 6.81 -37.28 31.65
C PRO A 9 7.14 -36.79 30.24
N VAL A 10 6.27 -35.96 29.65
CA VAL A 10 6.53 -35.33 28.34
C VAL A 10 6.81 -33.85 28.58
N LEU A 11 7.94 -33.43 28.01
CA LEU A 11 8.71 -32.21 28.25
C LEU A 11 8.72 -31.37 26.97
N LEU A 12 8.69 -30.05 27.11
CA LEU A 12 8.10 -29.12 26.17
C LEU A 12 8.52 -27.64 26.06
N ALA A 13 8.28 -27.01 24.90
CA ALA A 13 8.52 -25.60 24.57
C ALA A 13 8.03 -25.28 23.12
N ILE A 14 7.89 -23.98 22.82
CA ILE A 14 7.87 -23.35 21.50
C ILE A 14 9.02 -22.33 21.45
N ALA A 15 9.61 -22.12 20.27
CA ALA A 15 10.77 -21.25 20.04
C ALA A 15 10.34 -19.85 19.58
N VAL A 16 10.97 -18.83 20.16
CA VAL A 16 11.21 -17.54 19.50
C VAL A 16 12.68 -17.16 19.67
N LEU A 17 13.30 -16.80 18.55
CA LEU A 17 14.59 -16.17 18.49
C LEU A 17 14.47 -14.73 18.99
N ALA A 18 14.76 -14.51 20.28
CA ALA A 18 15.03 -13.19 20.82
C ALA A 18 16.55 -12.95 20.82
N SER A 19 16.94 -11.91 20.08
CA SER A 19 18.15 -11.10 20.24
C SER A 19 18.88 -11.27 21.58
N VAL A 20 20.05 -11.93 21.54
CA VAL A 20 20.99 -11.97 22.67
C VAL A 20 21.85 -10.72 22.65
N ALA A 21 21.42 -9.71 23.40
CA ALA A 21 22.34 -8.71 23.96
C ALA A 21 22.18 -8.54 25.48
N GLN A 22 21.10 -9.03 26.10
CA GLN A 22 20.90 -8.97 27.57
C GLN A 22 20.49 -10.30 28.23
N ALA A 23 20.28 -11.38 27.47
CA ALA A 23 19.73 -12.65 27.98
C ALA A 23 20.78 -13.63 28.55
N LYS A 24 21.86 -13.16 29.18
CA LYS A 24 22.89 -14.08 29.73
C LYS A 24 22.39 -14.93 30.90
N ASP A 25 21.31 -14.53 31.57
CA ASP A 25 20.82 -15.18 32.80
C ASP A 25 19.27 -15.25 32.94
N ARG A 26 18.49 -14.88 31.91
CA ARG A 26 17.01 -14.85 31.94
C ARG A 26 16.36 -16.12 31.36
N CYS A 27 16.64 -17.29 31.93
CA CYS A 27 16.01 -18.53 31.47
C CYS A 27 15.19 -19.17 32.59
N THR A 28 13.87 -18.95 32.60
CA THR A 28 12.94 -19.84 33.33
C THR A 28 12.00 -20.48 32.33
N ALA A 29 12.42 -21.54 31.65
CA ALA A 29 11.54 -22.20 30.69
C ALA A 29 10.32 -22.81 31.40
N ILE A 30 9.11 -22.35 31.06
CA ILE A 30 7.85 -23.06 31.34
C ILE A 30 7.57 -23.95 30.14
N ILE A 31 7.43 -25.23 30.43
CA ILE A 31 7.61 -26.30 29.46
C ILE A 31 6.23 -26.95 29.15
N VAL A 32 5.56 -26.65 28.00
CA VAL A 32 4.19 -27.19 27.61
C VAL A 32 3.95 -27.64 26.11
N GLY A 33 3.25 -28.80 25.83
CA GLY A 33 2.86 -29.47 24.51
C GLY A 33 3.49 -30.86 24.02
N ALA A 34 3.92 -31.10 22.76
CA ALA A 34 4.81 -32.24 22.36
C ALA A 34 6.03 -31.87 21.45
N LYS A 35 6.42 -30.58 21.41
CA LYS A 35 7.24 -29.97 20.36
C LYS A 35 8.63 -29.42 20.77
N TYR A 36 9.05 -29.48 22.05
CA TYR A 36 10.44 -29.19 22.41
C TYR A 36 11.20 -30.47 22.64
N LEU A 37 12.00 -30.75 21.65
CA LEU A 37 12.94 -31.84 21.66
C LEU A 37 14.32 -31.18 21.59
N PRO A 38 15.32 -31.65 22.36
CA PRO A 38 16.69 -31.12 22.28
C PRO A 38 17.24 -31.08 20.84
N GLU A 39 16.74 -31.94 19.95
CA GLU A 39 17.04 -31.92 18.51
C GLU A 39 16.58 -30.66 17.75
N ASN A 40 15.68 -29.84 18.32
CA ASN A 40 15.23 -28.58 17.73
C ASN A 40 16.10 -27.38 18.13
N LEU A 41 17.08 -27.56 19.02
CA LEU A 41 17.99 -26.50 19.44
C LEU A 41 19.03 -26.24 18.34
N ASP A 42 19.18 -24.98 17.94
CA ASP A 42 20.27 -24.61 17.03
C ASP A 42 21.60 -24.57 17.80
N THR A 43 22.36 -25.66 17.73
CA THR A 43 23.67 -25.80 18.38
C THR A 43 24.81 -25.18 17.56
N ARG A 44 24.54 -24.57 16.39
CA ARG A 44 25.59 -23.96 15.57
C ARG A 44 26.21 -22.73 16.23
N PHE A 45 25.41 -22.01 17.02
CA PHE A 45 25.80 -20.68 17.56
C PHE A 45 25.78 -20.59 19.09
N TYR A 46 25.10 -21.52 19.77
CA TYR A 46 25.02 -21.51 21.23
C TYR A 46 25.09 -22.93 21.81
N ASN A 47 25.82 -23.08 22.91
CA ASN A 47 25.86 -24.33 23.66
C ASN A 47 24.75 -24.33 24.71
N TRP A 48 23.59 -24.84 24.33
CA TRP A 48 22.43 -24.93 25.20
C TRP A 48 22.71 -25.88 26.37
N THR A 49 22.47 -25.40 27.58
CA THR A 49 22.53 -26.22 28.80
C THR A 49 21.15 -26.22 29.45
N ALA A 50 20.77 -27.35 30.03
CA ALA A 50 19.51 -27.44 30.77
C ALA A 50 19.58 -26.52 32.00
N THR A 51 18.66 -25.57 32.12
CA THR A 51 18.56 -24.72 33.31
C THR A 51 18.09 -25.56 34.50
N PRO A 52 18.68 -25.40 35.69
CA PRO A 52 18.14 -26.01 36.91
C PRO A 52 16.74 -25.45 37.22
N ALA A 53 15.87 -26.28 37.82
CA ALA A 53 14.59 -25.81 38.33
C ALA A 53 14.81 -24.88 39.54
N ILE A 54 14.18 -23.71 39.52
CA ILE A 54 14.37 -22.66 40.53
C ILE A 54 13.15 -22.47 41.46
N GLY A 55 11.98 -23.01 41.08
CA GLY A 55 10.75 -22.92 41.87
C GLY A 55 9.60 -23.70 41.25
N SER A 56 8.42 -23.62 41.84
CA SER A 56 7.19 -24.21 41.31
C SER A 56 5.94 -23.42 41.66
N ILE A 57 4.93 -23.50 40.80
CA ILE A 57 3.58 -22.96 41.01
C ILE A 57 2.54 -24.07 40.84
N PRO A 58 1.32 -23.93 41.39
CA PRO A 58 0.22 -24.83 41.09
C PRO A 58 -0.05 -24.91 39.59
N GLU A 59 -0.21 -26.13 39.08
CA GLU A 59 -0.49 -26.38 37.67
C GLU A 59 -2.00 -26.44 37.39
N VAL A 60 -2.42 -25.98 36.20
CA VAL A 60 -3.81 -26.06 35.73
C VAL A 60 -4.05 -27.34 34.92
N ALA A 61 -5.31 -27.78 34.82
CA ALA A 61 -5.63 -29.03 34.11
C ALA A 61 -5.36 -28.96 32.59
N GLN A 62 -5.47 -27.76 31.99
CA GLN A 62 -5.23 -27.49 30.59
C GLN A 62 -4.70 -26.07 30.41
N THR A 63 -3.79 -25.89 29.47
CA THR A 63 -3.26 -24.58 29.05
C THR A 63 -3.72 -24.24 27.64
N PHE A 64 -3.72 -22.96 27.32
CA PHE A 64 -4.07 -22.43 26.01
C PHE A 64 -2.88 -22.37 25.04
N ALA A 65 -3.17 -22.43 23.75
CA ALA A 65 -2.23 -22.11 22.69
C ALA A 65 -2.01 -20.58 22.62
N TYR A 66 -0.77 -20.17 22.34
CA TYR A 66 -0.42 -18.76 22.23
C TYR A 66 0.77 -18.55 21.27
N ILE A 67 0.85 -17.32 20.76
CA ILE A 67 2.00 -16.80 20.02
C ILE A 67 2.81 -15.95 20.99
N GLU A 68 4.13 -16.14 20.97
CA GLU A 68 5.06 -15.34 21.75
C GLU A 68 6.12 -14.68 20.86
N GLY A 69 6.85 -13.76 21.49
CA GLY A 69 8.01 -13.05 20.99
C GLY A 69 9.15 -13.21 22.00
N ALA A 70 9.78 -12.09 22.39
CA ALA A 70 10.54 -12.03 23.63
C ALA A 70 9.62 -12.16 24.88
N TYR A 71 8.36 -11.77 24.72
CA TYR A 71 7.28 -11.84 25.72
C TYR A 71 6.06 -12.52 25.09
N GLY A 72 5.07 -12.93 25.89
CA GLY A 72 3.79 -13.41 25.36
C GLY A 72 3.11 -12.31 24.52
N ILE A 73 2.60 -12.66 23.33
CA ILE A 73 1.95 -11.70 22.40
C ILE A 73 0.44 -11.85 22.42
N ILE A 74 -0.10 -13.04 22.11
CA ILE A 74 -1.55 -13.28 22.04
C ILE A 74 -1.90 -14.77 22.22
N ASN A 75 -3.02 -15.09 22.87
CA ASN A 75 -3.51 -16.47 22.98
C ASN A 75 -4.76 -16.76 22.14
N GLU A 76 -5.15 -18.04 22.04
CA GLU A 76 -6.34 -18.51 21.30
C GLU A 76 -7.67 -17.92 21.81
N HIS A 77 -7.67 -17.34 23.01
CA HIS A 77 -8.78 -16.61 23.61
C HIS A 77 -8.74 -15.11 23.32
N GLN A 78 -7.84 -14.64 22.47
CA GLN A 78 -7.70 -13.26 22.03
C GLN A 78 -7.28 -12.30 23.16
N VAL A 79 -6.59 -12.82 24.19
CA VAL A 79 -5.88 -11.97 25.16
C VAL A 79 -4.54 -11.60 24.54
N ALA A 80 -4.30 -10.31 24.30
CA ALA A 80 -3.06 -9.80 23.73
C ALA A 80 -2.28 -8.94 24.72
N ILE A 81 -0.95 -9.04 24.68
CA ILE A 81 -0.03 -8.37 25.58
C ILE A 81 1.06 -7.65 24.77
N GLY A 82 1.29 -6.38 25.07
CA GLY A 82 2.47 -5.61 24.69
C GLY A 82 3.19 -5.12 25.95
N GLU A 83 4.49 -4.87 25.87
CA GLU A 83 5.33 -4.56 27.03
C GLU A 83 6.21 -3.32 26.79
N SER A 84 6.59 -2.65 27.88
CA SER A 84 7.58 -1.59 27.90
C SER A 84 8.30 -1.53 29.26
N THR A 85 9.61 -1.78 29.23
CA THR A 85 10.53 -1.61 30.36
C THR A 85 10.54 -0.19 30.91
N CYS A 86 10.28 -0.06 32.21
CA CYS A 86 10.09 1.19 32.92
C CYS A 86 11.07 1.33 34.09
N SER A 87 11.38 2.59 34.41
CA SER A 87 12.18 2.91 35.58
C SER A 87 11.32 2.87 36.85
N ALA A 88 11.81 2.22 37.90
CA ALA A 88 11.06 2.00 39.14
C ALA A 88 11.90 2.23 40.40
N ARG A 89 11.24 2.64 41.47
CA ARG A 89 11.87 3.05 42.74
C ARG A 89 12.52 1.89 43.50
N PHE A 90 11.98 0.69 43.36
CA PHE A 90 12.48 -0.51 44.02
C PHE A 90 12.98 -1.51 42.98
N TRP A 91 14.05 -2.22 43.32
CA TRP A 91 14.61 -3.29 42.52
C TRP A 91 14.98 -4.46 43.44
N THR A 92 15.08 -5.66 42.89
CA THR A 92 15.56 -6.84 43.62
C THR A 92 16.32 -7.77 42.68
N LYS A 93 17.06 -8.71 43.26
CA LYS A 93 17.72 -9.77 42.49
C LYS A 93 16.77 -10.95 42.27
N PRO A 94 16.91 -11.66 41.14
CA PRO A 94 16.24 -12.95 40.97
C PRO A 94 16.80 -13.99 41.96
N LEU A 95 16.00 -15.01 42.24
CA LEU A 95 16.37 -16.14 43.09
C LEU A 95 17.67 -16.83 42.63
N THR A 96 17.89 -16.93 41.32
CA THR A 96 19.10 -17.51 40.70
C THR A 96 20.38 -16.73 41.02
N GLN A 97 20.26 -15.46 41.39
CA GLN A 97 21.38 -14.56 41.66
C GLN A 97 21.45 -14.16 43.15
N GLY A 98 20.87 -15.00 44.02
CA GLY A 98 20.88 -14.82 45.47
C GLY A 98 19.83 -13.85 46.02
N GLY A 99 18.83 -13.47 45.22
CA GLY A 99 17.62 -12.80 45.69
C GLY A 99 16.52 -13.79 46.09
N GLU A 100 15.28 -13.31 46.17
CA GLU A 100 14.11 -14.13 46.54
C GLU A 100 12.95 -14.06 45.53
N ALA A 101 13.06 -13.25 44.49
CA ALA A 101 12.03 -13.11 43.46
C ALA A 101 12.12 -14.23 42.41
N LEU A 102 10.97 -14.85 42.11
CA LEU A 102 10.89 -15.95 41.15
C LEU A 102 10.64 -15.49 39.72
N PHE A 103 9.88 -14.41 39.53
CA PHE A 103 9.35 -14.05 38.21
C PHE A 103 9.90 -12.73 37.66
N ASP A 104 10.15 -12.71 36.36
CA ASP A 104 10.16 -11.48 35.58
C ASP A 104 8.86 -11.36 34.76
N VAL A 105 8.75 -10.29 33.97
CA VAL A 105 7.56 -10.04 33.14
C VAL A 105 7.41 -11.04 31.99
N GLY A 106 8.52 -11.60 31.48
CA GLY A 106 8.50 -12.60 30.43
C GLY A 106 7.74 -13.83 30.87
N GLU A 107 8.10 -14.37 32.04
CA GLU A 107 7.42 -15.55 32.56
C GLU A 107 5.99 -15.28 32.99
N LEU A 108 5.72 -14.13 33.59
CA LEU A 108 4.34 -13.75 33.94
C LEU A 108 3.45 -13.64 32.72
N SER A 109 3.93 -13.04 31.63
CA SER A 109 3.17 -12.91 30.38
C SER A 109 2.86 -14.27 29.74
N ARG A 110 3.82 -15.22 29.77
CA ARG A 110 3.61 -16.59 29.27
C ARG A 110 2.57 -17.34 30.09
N ILE A 111 2.69 -17.30 31.42
CA ILE A 111 1.70 -17.95 32.31
C ILE A 111 0.31 -17.34 32.11
N ALA A 112 0.24 -16.01 31.96
CA ALA A 112 -1.02 -15.33 31.70
C ALA A 112 -1.67 -15.84 30.40
N LEU A 113 -0.92 -15.90 29.30
CA LEU A 113 -1.46 -16.39 28.03
C LEU A 113 -1.81 -17.88 28.04
N GLN A 114 -1.13 -18.69 28.85
CA GLN A 114 -1.46 -20.10 29.04
C GLN A 114 -2.75 -20.34 29.83
N ARG A 115 -3.21 -19.37 30.65
CA ARG A 115 -4.23 -19.61 31.68
C ARG A 115 -5.41 -18.62 31.69
N ALA A 116 -5.28 -17.45 31.08
CA ALA A 116 -6.31 -16.40 31.10
C ALA A 116 -7.14 -16.36 29.83
N THR A 117 -8.44 -16.07 29.96
CA THR A 117 -9.37 -15.91 28.82
C THR A 117 -9.81 -14.48 28.62
N THR A 118 -9.49 -13.59 29.56
CA THR A 118 -9.76 -12.14 29.49
C THR A 118 -8.53 -11.35 29.91
N ALA A 119 -8.44 -10.09 29.46
CA ALA A 119 -7.39 -9.15 29.84
C ALA A 119 -7.36 -8.90 31.35
N ARG A 120 -8.54 -8.79 31.96
CA ARG A 120 -8.69 -8.61 33.41
C ARG A 120 -8.16 -9.79 34.22
N GLU A 121 -8.48 -11.01 33.79
CA GLU A 121 -7.93 -12.24 34.40
C GLU A 121 -6.41 -12.30 34.24
N ALA A 122 -5.88 -11.95 33.07
CA ALA A 122 -4.45 -11.93 32.83
C ALA A 122 -3.72 -10.94 33.76
N VAL A 123 -4.24 -9.72 33.90
CA VAL A 123 -3.70 -8.71 34.83
C VAL A 123 -3.69 -9.25 36.27
N GLN A 124 -4.82 -9.80 36.72
CA GLN A 124 -4.94 -10.31 38.09
C GLN A 124 -3.98 -11.49 38.32
N LEU A 125 -3.91 -12.44 37.39
CA LEU A 125 -3.04 -13.61 37.49
C LEU A 125 -1.56 -13.23 37.55
N MET A 126 -1.10 -12.33 36.66
CA MET A 126 0.27 -11.83 36.70
C MET A 126 0.57 -11.15 38.03
N GLY A 127 -0.35 -10.31 38.50
CA GLY A 127 -0.22 -9.60 39.76
C GLY A 127 -0.18 -10.51 40.99
N ASP A 128 -1.05 -11.52 41.05
CA ASP A 128 -1.12 -12.47 42.18
C ASP A 128 0.14 -13.32 42.26
N LEU A 129 0.62 -13.83 41.13
CA LEU A 129 1.87 -14.59 41.07
C LEU A 129 3.08 -13.76 41.49
N ALA A 130 3.17 -12.52 41.01
CA ALA A 130 4.23 -11.60 41.38
C ALA A 130 4.22 -11.24 42.87
N VAL A 131 3.03 -11.03 43.44
CA VAL A 131 2.88 -10.76 44.89
C VAL A 131 3.27 -11.98 45.72
N GLN A 132 2.87 -13.18 45.28
CA GLN A 132 3.08 -14.41 46.03
C GLN A 132 4.52 -14.94 45.95
N TYR A 133 5.17 -14.82 44.79
CA TYR A 133 6.47 -15.44 44.51
C TYR A 133 7.59 -14.44 44.23
N GLY A 134 7.30 -13.15 44.30
CA GLY A 134 8.25 -12.07 44.07
C GLY A 134 8.49 -11.78 42.59
N TYR A 135 8.83 -10.53 42.31
CA TYR A 135 9.09 -10.02 40.98
C TYR A 135 10.45 -9.32 40.90
N TYR A 136 11.18 -9.49 39.80
CA TYR A 136 12.41 -8.76 39.49
C TYR A 136 12.35 -8.14 38.08
N GLY A 137 12.99 -6.99 37.92
CA GLY A 137 13.03 -6.26 36.66
C GLY A 137 14.05 -6.81 35.66
N ALA A 138 14.18 -6.15 34.51
CA ALA A 138 15.06 -6.54 33.43
C ALA A 138 16.56 -6.49 33.83
N VAL A 139 16.96 -5.52 34.64
CA VAL A 139 18.34 -5.39 35.15
C VAL A 139 18.35 -5.45 36.67
N TRP A 140 19.20 -6.32 37.22
CA TRP A 140 19.33 -6.56 38.66
C TRP A 140 20.77 -6.45 39.18
N GLU A 141 21.68 -5.95 38.35
CA GLU A 141 23.05 -5.63 38.72
C GLU A 141 23.57 -4.42 37.95
N GLY A 142 24.61 -3.78 38.47
CA GLY A 142 25.19 -2.58 37.85
C GLY A 142 24.51 -1.27 38.29
N GLN A 143 24.75 -0.21 37.51
CA GLN A 143 24.30 1.15 37.84
C GLN A 143 22.86 1.44 37.35
N ASP A 144 22.37 0.66 36.39
CA ASP A 144 21.10 0.91 35.70
C ASP A 144 19.92 0.14 36.30
N VAL A 145 20.11 -0.48 37.48
CA VAL A 145 19.09 -1.33 38.12
C VAL A 145 17.74 -0.62 38.29
N TYR A 146 17.73 0.67 38.61
CA TYR A 146 16.48 1.42 38.78
C TYR A 146 15.83 1.81 37.45
N ASP A 147 16.61 1.90 36.37
CA ASP A 147 16.13 2.34 35.07
C ASP A 147 15.32 1.24 34.35
N GLU A 148 15.51 -0.01 34.75
CA GLU A 148 14.85 -1.21 34.20
C GLU A 148 14.25 -2.13 35.29
N ALA A 149 13.97 -1.57 36.48
CA ALA A 149 13.41 -2.34 37.61
C ALA A 149 11.91 -2.64 37.49
N GLY A 150 11.16 -1.88 36.70
CA GLY A 150 9.72 -2.02 36.57
C GLY A 150 9.29 -2.25 35.13
N GLU A 151 8.04 -2.66 34.97
CA GLU A 151 7.46 -2.99 33.67
C GLU A 151 6.06 -2.45 33.53
N ALA A 152 5.70 -2.09 32.30
CA ALA A 152 4.37 -1.63 31.95
C ALA A 152 3.84 -2.40 30.74
N LEU A 153 2.67 -3.02 30.89
CA LEU A 153 2.07 -3.87 29.87
C LEU A 153 0.75 -3.27 29.39
N THR A 154 0.54 -3.30 28.07
CA THR A 154 -0.80 -3.17 27.49
C THR A 154 -1.43 -4.56 27.44
N VAL A 155 -2.54 -4.78 28.13
CA VAL A 155 -3.24 -6.07 28.15
C VAL A 155 -4.63 -5.86 27.60
N THR A 156 -4.97 -6.52 26.49
CA THR A 156 -6.23 -6.31 25.78
C THR A 156 -6.96 -7.62 25.50
N ASP A 157 -8.28 -7.55 25.42
CA ASP A 157 -9.14 -8.58 24.85
C ASP A 157 -10.23 -7.93 23.99
N THR A 158 -11.23 -8.71 23.57
CA THR A 158 -12.33 -8.21 22.71
C THR A 158 -13.25 -7.18 23.38
N LYS A 159 -13.10 -6.90 24.68
CA LYS A 159 -13.99 -6.05 25.49
C LYS A 159 -13.25 -4.97 26.28
N GLU A 160 -12.07 -5.26 26.78
CA GLU A 160 -11.31 -4.36 27.66
C GLU A 160 -9.87 -4.21 27.21
N ALA A 161 -9.32 -3.01 27.44
CA ALA A 161 -7.91 -2.72 27.34
C ALA A 161 -7.41 -2.15 28.66
N TRP A 162 -6.24 -2.59 29.11
CA TRP A 162 -5.63 -2.24 30.40
C TRP A 162 -4.19 -1.81 30.21
N ILE A 163 -3.77 -0.81 30.97
CA ILE A 163 -2.35 -0.56 31.25
C ILE A 163 -2.05 -1.14 32.63
N PHE A 164 -1.10 -2.07 32.71
CA PHE A 164 -0.67 -2.76 33.94
C PHE A 164 0.77 -2.39 34.25
N HIS A 165 1.03 -1.76 35.38
CA HIS A 165 2.37 -1.48 35.88
C HIS A 165 2.74 -2.45 37.00
N ILE A 166 3.99 -2.89 37.00
CA ILE A 166 4.54 -3.78 38.01
C ILE A 166 5.98 -3.38 38.36
N LEU A 167 6.35 -3.54 39.63
CA LEU A 167 7.71 -3.39 40.14
C LEU A 167 7.92 -4.30 41.37
N PRO A 168 9.16 -4.57 41.77
CA PRO A 168 9.44 -5.26 43.03
C PRO A 168 8.92 -4.46 44.22
N ASP A 169 8.59 -5.15 45.30
CA ASP A 169 8.37 -4.47 46.58
C ASP A 169 9.69 -4.16 47.30
N ASP A 170 9.61 -3.40 48.38
CA ASP A 170 10.77 -3.01 49.21
C ASP A 170 11.34 -4.17 50.04
N THR A 171 10.72 -5.35 50.05
CA THR A 171 11.29 -6.55 50.69
C THR A 171 12.09 -7.41 49.71
N GLY A 172 11.87 -7.25 48.41
CA GLY A 172 12.46 -8.08 47.37
C GLY A 172 11.86 -9.48 47.27
N LYS A 173 10.77 -9.76 48.00
CA LYS A 173 10.06 -11.06 48.05
C LYS A 173 8.66 -11.00 47.44
N SER A 174 8.15 -9.80 47.17
CA SER A 174 6.82 -9.58 46.62
C SER A 174 6.90 -8.57 45.47
N ALA A 175 5.74 -8.09 45.03
CA ALA A 175 5.60 -7.09 43.99
C ALA A 175 4.61 -6.01 44.41
N ILE A 176 4.74 -4.85 43.79
CA ILE A 176 3.75 -3.78 43.81
C ILE A 176 3.22 -3.66 42.38
N TRP A 177 1.91 -3.58 42.21
CA TRP A 177 1.34 -3.38 40.88
C TRP A 177 0.05 -2.59 40.92
N ALA A 178 -0.27 -1.93 39.81
CA ALA A 178 -1.55 -1.30 39.56
C ALA A 178 -1.91 -1.41 38.09
N ALA A 179 -3.20 -1.50 37.79
CA ALA A 179 -3.71 -1.46 36.44
C ALA A 179 -4.88 -0.49 36.31
N LYS A 180 -4.97 0.17 35.16
CA LYS A 180 -6.05 1.08 34.82
C LYS A 180 -6.66 0.71 33.48
N ARG A 181 -7.99 0.61 33.43
CA ARG A 181 -8.75 0.36 32.20
C ARG A 181 -8.69 1.58 31.29
N VAL A 182 -8.41 1.36 30.01
CA VAL A 182 -8.51 2.38 28.96
C VAL A 182 -9.99 2.53 28.56
N PRO A 183 -10.54 3.76 28.54
CA PRO A 183 -11.92 3.97 28.08
C PRO A 183 -12.13 3.49 26.63
N GLU A 184 -13.33 2.96 26.34
CA GLU A 184 -13.64 2.27 25.07
C GLU A 184 -13.42 3.13 23.81
N ASP A 185 -13.57 4.45 23.90
CA ASP A 185 -13.42 5.38 22.78
C ASP A 185 -12.07 6.14 22.79
N GLN A 186 -11.07 5.64 23.53
CA GLN A 186 -9.79 6.30 23.73
C GLN A 186 -8.58 5.42 23.41
N ILE A 187 -7.46 6.07 23.13
CA ILE A 187 -6.14 5.46 22.97
C ILE A 187 -5.24 5.85 24.14
N SER A 188 -4.43 4.91 24.59
CA SER A 188 -3.35 5.11 25.57
C SER A 188 -2.06 4.48 25.03
N GLY A 189 -0.93 4.75 25.69
CA GLY A 189 0.34 4.13 25.36
C GLY A 189 1.34 4.31 26.48
N VAL A 190 2.41 3.52 26.43
CA VAL A 190 3.53 3.58 27.38
C VAL A 190 4.84 3.69 26.60
N ALA A 191 5.73 4.56 27.08
CA ALA A 191 7.03 4.81 26.47
C ALA A 191 8.12 4.79 27.54
N ASN A 192 8.43 3.59 28.04
CA ASN A 192 9.46 3.33 29.04
C ASN A 192 9.33 4.13 30.35
N GLN A 193 8.09 4.45 30.74
CA GLN A 193 7.77 5.21 31.95
C GLN A 193 6.31 4.96 32.36
N PHE A 194 6.07 4.83 33.66
CA PHE A 194 4.73 4.70 34.22
C PHE A 194 3.80 5.90 33.92
N VAL A 195 2.56 5.62 33.49
CA VAL A 195 1.51 6.61 33.15
C VAL A 195 0.25 6.62 34.06
N ILE A 196 0.00 5.59 34.87
CA ILE A 196 -1.08 5.53 35.86
C ILE A 196 -0.83 6.55 36.99
N ARG A 197 -1.60 7.64 36.98
CA ARG A 197 -1.57 8.70 38.01
C ARG A 197 -2.43 8.32 39.21
N GLU A 198 -3.57 8.99 39.39
CA GLU A 198 -4.50 8.71 40.49
C GLU A 198 -5.04 7.28 40.43
N LEU A 199 -4.94 6.57 41.56
CA LEU A 199 -5.44 5.21 41.77
C LEU A 199 -6.62 5.24 42.75
N ASP A 200 -7.83 4.98 42.25
CA ASP A 200 -9.05 4.92 43.06
C ASP A 200 -9.57 3.49 43.18
N LEU A 201 -9.22 2.82 44.27
CA LEU A 201 -9.62 1.43 44.54
C LEU A 201 -11.12 1.27 44.88
N ASN A 202 -11.88 2.36 45.00
CA ASN A 202 -13.34 2.30 45.10
C ASN A 202 -14.01 2.07 43.73
N ARG A 203 -13.23 2.10 42.64
CA ARG A 203 -13.69 1.88 41.26
C ARG A 203 -13.05 0.62 40.67
N PRO A 204 -13.40 -0.59 41.16
CA PRO A 204 -12.78 -1.84 40.72
C PRO A 204 -13.07 -2.19 39.24
N SER A 205 -14.06 -1.55 38.61
CA SER A 205 -14.25 -1.66 37.16
C SER A 205 -13.13 -1.01 36.36
N ASP A 206 -12.49 0.02 36.93
CA ASP A 206 -11.53 0.90 36.26
C ASP A 206 -10.11 0.70 36.77
N PHE A 207 -9.96 0.21 38.00
CA PHE A 207 -8.68 0.02 38.66
C PHE A 207 -8.54 -1.36 39.30
N LEU A 208 -7.34 -1.93 39.21
CA LEU A 208 -6.88 -3.10 39.95
C LEU A 208 -5.52 -2.77 40.56
N ALA A 209 -5.18 -3.36 41.70
CA ALA A 209 -3.87 -3.15 42.31
C ALA A 209 -3.49 -4.27 43.27
N SER A 210 -2.19 -4.35 43.60
CA SER A 210 -1.68 -5.22 44.65
C SER A 210 -2.23 -4.81 46.03
N PRO A 211 -2.47 -5.76 46.94
CA PRO A 211 -3.00 -5.47 48.27
C PRO A 211 -2.06 -4.59 49.12
N ASN A 212 -0.75 -4.64 48.84
CA ASN A 212 0.29 -3.89 49.53
C ASN A 212 0.57 -2.49 48.91
N VAL A 213 -0.18 -2.06 47.88
CA VAL A 213 0.13 -0.85 47.08
C VAL A 213 0.17 0.44 47.90
N HIS A 214 -0.66 0.59 48.93
CA HIS A 214 -0.62 1.76 49.82
C HIS A 214 0.34 1.55 50.99
N ASP A 215 0.36 0.34 51.58
CA ASP A 215 1.16 0.04 52.76
C ASP A 215 2.66 0.21 52.51
N VAL A 216 3.15 -0.21 51.35
CA VAL A 216 4.56 -0.03 50.96
C VAL A 216 4.91 1.45 50.84
N ALA A 217 4.05 2.26 50.22
CA ALA A 217 4.28 3.70 50.11
C ALA A 217 4.28 4.40 51.48
N ILE A 218 3.36 4.02 52.37
CA ILE A 218 3.22 4.60 53.71
C ILE A 218 4.46 4.24 54.57
N ARG A 219 4.85 2.96 54.63
CA ARG A 219 5.96 2.52 55.49
C ARG A 219 7.33 3.02 55.02
N ASN A 220 7.46 3.33 53.72
CA ASN A 220 8.66 3.95 53.16
C ASN A 220 8.61 5.49 53.15
N ASN A 221 7.60 6.11 53.78
CA ASN A 221 7.38 7.57 53.82
C ASN A 221 7.30 8.23 52.42
N ILE A 222 6.83 7.49 51.41
CA ILE A 222 6.66 7.96 50.03
C ILE A 222 5.36 8.76 49.88
N TRP A 223 4.29 8.28 50.51
CA TRP A 223 2.97 8.92 50.50
C TRP A 223 2.29 8.77 51.86
N LYS A 224 1.49 9.77 52.22
CA LYS A 224 0.61 9.72 53.40
C LYS A 224 -0.83 10.05 52.98
N PRO A 225 -1.87 9.36 53.49
CA PRO A 225 -3.26 9.63 53.14
C PRO A 225 -3.68 11.09 53.29
N GLU A 226 -3.09 11.83 54.24
CA GLU A 226 -3.40 13.24 54.48
C GLU A 226 -2.86 14.18 53.38
N GLN A 227 -2.00 13.69 52.48
CA GLN A 227 -1.43 14.46 51.36
C GLN A 227 -2.34 14.47 50.12
N GLY A 228 -3.50 13.79 50.17
CA GLY A 228 -4.46 13.71 49.08
C GLY A 228 -4.41 12.38 48.33
N PRO A 229 -5.06 12.29 47.15
CA PRO A 229 -5.18 11.05 46.38
C PRO A 229 -3.84 10.35 46.11
N PHE A 230 -3.87 9.02 46.07
CA PHE A 230 -2.69 8.21 45.78
C PHE A 230 -2.34 8.30 44.28
N ASP A 231 -1.13 8.75 43.96
CA ASP A 231 -0.60 8.82 42.60
C ASP A 231 0.48 7.75 42.41
N PHE A 232 0.17 6.71 41.64
CA PHE A 232 1.03 5.53 41.50
C PHE A 232 2.35 5.86 40.82
N THR A 233 2.34 6.55 39.67
CA THR A 233 3.57 6.99 38.99
C THR A 233 4.42 7.85 39.92
N ARG A 234 3.84 8.82 40.63
CA ARG A 234 4.61 9.67 41.56
C ARG A 234 5.22 8.88 42.72
N ALA A 235 4.49 7.87 43.22
CA ALA A 235 4.97 7.03 44.32
C ALA A 235 6.11 6.11 43.87
N TYR A 236 5.96 5.45 42.72
CA TYR A 236 6.76 4.27 42.38
C TYR A 236 7.64 4.36 41.14
N ALA A 237 7.45 5.35 40.26
CA ALA A 237 8.38 5.56 39.16
C ALA A 237 9.70 6.13 39.67
N GLN A 238 10.81 5.72 39.04
CA GLN A 238 12.10 6.37 39.20
C GLN A 238 12.27 7.40 38.06
N PRO A 239 12.41 8.71 38.37
CA PRO A 239 12.70 9.70 37.33
C PRO A 239 14.06 9.42 36.68
N ARG A 240 14.08 9.29 35.35
CA ARG A 240 15.35 9.21 34.59
C ARG A 240 16.08 10.56 34.67
N LYS A 241 17.42 10.54 34.80
CA LYS A 241 18.24 11.77 34.85
C LYS A 241 18.13 12.56 33.54
N GLU A 242 17.95 13.89 33.65
CA GLU A 242 18.13 15.01 32.68
C GLU A 242 17.78 14.86 31.18
N THR A 243 17.29 13.72 30.70
CA THR A 243 17.04 13.37 29.27
C THR A 243 15.59 12.96 29.01
N HIS A 244 14.71 13.20 29.97
CA HIS A 244 13.39 12.56 30.06
C HIS A 244 12.47 12.81 28.85
N GLN A 245 12.44 14.04 28.36
CA GLN A 245 11.62 14.41 27.20
C GLN A 245 12.13 13.76 25.91
N PHE A 246 13.45 13.68 25.74
CA PHE A 246 14.07 13.09 24.56
C PHE A 246 13.83 11.57 24.48
N TYR A 247 13.72 10.90 25.62
CA TYR A 247 13.58 9.45 25.68
C TYR A 247 12.12 8.98 25.72
N SER A 248 11.28 9.52 26.61
CA SER A 248 9.98 8.92 26.97
C SER A 248 8.79 9.81 26.60
N THR A 249 8.66 10.97 27.22
CA THR A 249 7.39 11.72 27.20
C THR A 249 7.06 12.27 25.82
N ARG A 250 8.05 12.64 25.01
CA ARG A 250 7.80 13.12 23.65
C ARG A 250 7.19 12.03 22.75
N ARG A 251 7.47 10.74 22.98
CA ARG A 251 6.81 9.63 22.27
C ARG A 251 5.33 9.52 22.63
N ILE A 252 4.98 9.70 23.91
CA ILE A 252 3.56 9.75 24.34
C ILE A 252 2.84 10.96 23.76
N TRP A 253 3.47 12.13 23.82
CA TRP A 253 2.97 13.33 23.16
C TRP A 253 2.72 13.09 21.66
N ARG A 254 3.67 12.44 21.00
CA ARG A 254 3.57 12.16 19.57
C ARG A 254 2.45 11.18 19.26
N LEU A 255 2.32 10.10 20.03
CA LEU A 255 1.19 9.17 19.92
C LEU A 255 -0.16 9.90 20.02
N PHE A 256 -0.33 10.76 21.03
CA PHE A 256 -1.58 11.49 21.24
C PHE A 256 -1.85 12.52 20.14
N THR A 257 -0.83 13.27 19.69
CA THR A 257 -0.98 14.27 18.62
C THR A 257 -1.11 13.65 17.22
N LEU A 258 -0.67 12.41 17.02
CA LEU A 258 -0.95 11.60 15.85
C LEU A 258 -2.41 11.11 15.84
N ALA A 259 -2.90 10.61 16.98
CA ALA A 259 -4.28 10.15 17.12
C ALA A 259 -5.30 11.31 17.07
N ASN A 260 -4.93 12.47 17.60
CA ASN A 260 -5.76 13.67 17.59
C ASN A 260 -4.90 14.94 17.39
N PRO A 261 -4.75 15.40 16.13
CA PRO A 261 -3.95 16.59 15.81
C PRO A 261 -4.46 17.90 16.39
N ALA A 262 -5.71 17.96 16.86
CA ALA A 262 -6.29 19.15 17.48
C ALA A 262 -5.91 19.32 18.96
N LEU A 263 -5.27 18.32 19.57
CA LEU A 263 -4.80 18.40 20.95
C LEU A 263 -3.74 19.49 21.10
N LYS A 264 -3.99 20.41 22.05
CA LYS A 264 -3.01 21.42 22.49
C LYS A 264 -2.14 20.88 23.62
N LEU A 265 -1.56 19.69 23.41
CA LEU A 265 -0.65 19.07 24.38
C LEU A 265 0.77 19.58 24.11
N SER A 266 1.45 20.06 25.16
CA SER A 266 2.85 20.49 25.07
C SER A 266 3.77 19.29 24.82
N PRO A 267 4.79 19.38 23.94
CA PRO A 267 5.83 18.36 23.82
C PRO A 267 6.84 18.41 24.98
N GLU A 268 6.90 19.54 25.69
CA GLU A 268 7.69 19.71 26.91
C GLU A 268 6.80 19.58 28.15
N THR A 269 7.19 18.70 29.07
CA THR A 269 6.50 18.43 30.34
C THR A 269 7.51 18.15 31.46
N ASP A 270 7.02 18.01 32.71
CA ASP A 270 7.82 17.59 33.86
C ASP A 270 8.38 16.16 33.69
N VAL A 271 9.29 15.79 34.59
CA VAL A 271 10.01 14.51 34.59
C VAL A 271 9.13 13.28 34.85
N LEU A 272 7.82 13.44 35.08
CA LEU A 272 6.87 12.34 35.24
C LEU A 272 5.65 12.51 34.31
N ALA A 273 5.67 13.49 33.40
CA ALA A 273 4.55 13.90 32.58
C ALA A 273 3.24 14.11 33.36
N SER A 274 3.29 14.81 34.50
CA SER A 274 2.13 14.92 35.40
C SER A 274 0.93 15.66 34.82
N ASP A 275 1.12 16.43 33.74
CA ASP A 275 0.06 17.14 33.01
C ASP A 275 -0.49 16.34 31.81
N TYR A 276 0.13 15.22 31.43
CA TYR A 276 -0.36 14.39 30.33
C TYR A 276 -1.55 13.55 30.77
N PRO A 277 -2.60 13.44 29.95
CA PRO A 277 -3.71 12.56 30.25
C PRO A 277 -3.29 11.09 30.11
N PHE A 278 -3.94 10.21 30.88
CA PHE A 278 -3.72 8.76 30.77
C PHE A 278 -4.07 8.21 29.37
N SER A 279 -5.09 8.79 28.74
CA SER A 279 -5.60 8.40 27.42
C SER A 279 -6.26 9.60 26.75
N VAL A 280 -6.38 9.56 25.43
CA VAL A 280 -7.04 10.62 24.65
C VAL A 280 -8.04 10.02 23.67
N LYS A 281 -9.09 10.77 23.35
CA LYS A 281 -10.00 10.41 22.27
C LYS A 281 -9.35 10.71 20.91
N PRO A 282 -9.21 9.72 20.02
CA PRO A 282 -8.79 9.96 18.64
C PRO A 282 -9.73 10.93 17.92
N ALA A 283 -9.22 11.69 16.95
CA ALA A 283 -10.05 12.60 16.15
C ALA A 283 -11.07 11.84 15.27
N THR A 284 -10.66 10.67 14.78
CA THR A 284 -11.49 9.71 14.02
C THR A 284 -11.16 8.29 14.49
N PRO A 285 -12.06 7.30 14.27
CA PRO A 285 -11.73 5.90 14.51
C PRO A 285 -10.42 5.51 13.82
N LEU A 286 -9.56 4.80 14.54
CA LEU A 286 -8.24 4.40 14.05
C LEU A 286 -8.33 3.02 13.37
N SER A 287 -7.76 2.92 12.18
CA SER A 287 -7.57 1.65 11.48
C SER A 287 -6.26 0.96 11.91
N PRO A 288 -6.07 -0.33 11.62
CA PRO A 288 -4.78 -1.00 11.82
C PRO A 288 -3.62 -0.28 11.13
N ARG A 289 -3.84 0.26 9.93
CA ARG A 289 -2.85 1.04 9.17
C ARG A 289 -2.46 2.33 9.86
N ASP A 290 -3.37 2.96 10.60
CA ASP A 290 -3.03 4.12 11.43
C ASP A 290 -2.04 3.74 12.52
N ILE A 291 -2.26 2.62 13.22
CA ILE A 291 -1.36 2.14 14.28
C ILE A 291 -0.01 1.72 13.71
N MET A 292 0.02 0.99 12.59
CA MET A 292 1.27 0.66 11.88
C MET A 292 2.02 1.94 11.46
N ARG A 293 1.33 2.97 10.97
CA ARG A 293 1.93 4.27 10.66
C ARG A 293 2.48 4.97 11.90
N PHE A 294 1.80 4.90 13.04
CA PHE A 294 2.30 5.49 14.29
C PHE A 294 3.59 4.80 14.75
N GLN A 295 3.68 3.48 14.60
CA GLN A 295 4.90 2.73 14.93
C GLN A 295 6.09 3.10 14.02
N ARG A 296 5.84 3.67 12.84
CA ARG A 296 6.85 4.10 11.85
C ARG A 296 7.39 5.52 12.06
N ASP A 297 6.85 6.26 13.03
CA ASP A 297 7.08 7.70 13.17
C ASP A 297 8.42 8.05 13.86
N HIS A 298 9.07 9.08 13.32
CA HIS A 298 10.27 9.75 13.84
C HIS A 298 10.04 11.26 14.01
N TYR A 299 8.83 11.62 14.45
CA TYR A 299 8.36 12.99 14.68
C TYR A 299 8.19 13.84 13.42
N GLU A 300 7.91 13.21 12.26
CA GLU A 300 7.83 13.91 10.98
C GLU A 300 6.83 15.08 11.00
N GLY A 301 7.24 16.21 10.42
CA GLY A 301 6.42 17.43 10.38
C GLY A 301 6.29 18.16 11.72
N THR A 302 7.23 17.96 12.63
CA THR A 302 7.34 18.70 13.90
C THR A 302 8.73 19.32 14.05
N PRO A 303 8.98 20.21 15.02
CA PRO A 303 10.32 20.70 15.32
C PRO A 303 11.34 19.61 15.71
N PHE A 304 10.87 18.39 16.01
CA PHE A 304 11.68 17.25 16.43
C PHE A 304 11.90 16.22 15.32
N ASP A 305 11.50 16.54 14.09
CA ASP A 305 11.59 15.66 12.92
C ASP A 305 13.04 15.19 12.71
N MET A 306 13.27 13.90 12.95
CA MET A 306 14.61 13.32 12.90
C MET A 306 15.14 13.15 11.47
N THR A 307 14.31 13.37 10.45
CA THR A 307 14.69 13.32 9.03
C THR A 307 15.22 14.65 8.49
N LYS A 308 15.36 15.66 9.37
CA LYS A 308 15.73 17.03 9.01
C LYS A 308 16.98 17.53 9.74
N GLY A 309 17.63 18.50 9.10
CA GLY A 309 18.72 19.27 9.67
C GLY A 309 20.07 18.54 9.68
N PRO A 310 21.11 19.15 10.27
CA PRO A 310 22.46 18.60 10.25
C PRO A 310 22.58 17.21 10.87
N LYS A 311 21.77 16.95 11.92
CA LYS A 311 21.78 15.68 12.67
C LYS A 311 21.36 14.48 11.81
N SER A 312 20.57 14.69 10.74
CA SER A 312 20.11 13.62 9.84
C SER A 312 21.07 13.36 8.66
N GLY A 313 22.24 14.00 8.65
CA GLY A 313 23.16 13.96 7.52
C GLY A 313 22.57 14.54 6.24
N PRO A 314 23.27 14.39 5.10
CA PRO A 314 22.88 15.03 3.84
C PRO A 314 21.58 14.49 3.25
N TYR A 315 21.18 13.26 3.60
CA TYR A 315 20.05 12.57 2.98
C TYR A 315 18.89 12.27 3.95
N GLY A 316 18.90 12.81 5.16
CA GLY A 316 17.74 12.76 6.05
C GLY A 316 17.56 11.46 6.82
N ASP A 317 18.66 10.75 7.12
CA ASP A 317 18.63 9.52 7.92
C ASP A 317 18.08 9.80 9.33
N PRO A 318 16.97 9.15 9.75
CA PRO A 318 16.42 9.33 11.09
C PRO A 318 17.17 8.57 12.18
N ASP A 319 18.06 7.63 11.85
CA ASP A 319 18.66 6.77 12.88
C ASP A 319 19.73 7.50 13.72
N ARG A 320 19.71 7.23 15.04
CA ARG A 320 20.66 7.78 16.01
C ARG A 320 21.20 6.64 16.88
N TYR A 321 22.47 6.30 16.70
CA TYR A 321 23.10 5.19 17.41
C TYR A 321 23.26 5.49 18.91
N ASP A 322 23.25 4.43 19.72
CA ASP A 322 23.47 4.55 21.15
C ASP A 322 24.88 5.09 21.44
N PRO A 323 25.02 6.07 22.34
CA PRO A 323 26.33 6.62 22.67
C PRO A 323 27.13 5.62 23.52
N ALA A 324 28.41 5.44 23.18
CA ALA A 324 29.34 4.62 23.94
C ALA A 324 30.71 5.32 24.00
N PRO A 325 31.43 5.28 25.15
CA PRO A 325 32.77 5.83 25.23
C PRO A 325 33.72 5.19 24.22
N ASN A 326 34.51 5.97 23.50
CA ASN A 326 35.37 5.49 22.41
C ASN A 326 36.80 6.08 22.39
N GLY A 327 37.26 6.59 23.54
CA GLY A 327 38.63 7.08 23.74
C GLY A 327 38.68 8.59 23.90
N ASP A 328 38.19 9.35 22.91
CA ASP A 328 38.04 10.80 22.95
C ASP A 328 36.67 11.23 23.49
N LEU A 329 35.62 10.44 23.28
CA LEU A 329 34.32 10.60 23.95
C LEU A 329 34.31 9.89 25.29
N THR A 330 34.21 10.65 26.39
CA THR A 330 34.09 10.10 27.75
C THR A 330 32.63 9.90 28.16
N GLN A 331 32.39 9.15 29.24
CA GLN A 331 31.03 9.00 29.78
C GLN A 331 30.45 10.35 30.23
N ASP A 332 31.29 11.26 30.75
CA ASP A 332 30.86 12.60 31.15
C ASP A 332 30.45 13.46 29.94
N ASP A 333 31.07 13.24 28.78
CA ASP A 333 30.65 13.90 27.53
C ASP A 333 29.29 13.37 27.08
N ILE A 334 29.09 12.06 27.12
CA ILE A 334 27.82 11.40 26.77
C ILE A 334 26.70 11.88 27.67
N ASN A 335 26.93 11.98 28.97
CA ASN A 335 25.93 12.42 29.95
C ASN A 335 25.45 13.86 29.72
N ARG A 336 26.21 14.69 28.97
CA ARG A 336 25.83 16.07 28.62
C ARG A 336 25.04 16.16 27.31
N GLY A 337 25.04 15.12 26.48
CA GLY A 337 24.40 15.10 25.17
C GLY A 337 23.11 14.27 25.13
N HIS A 338 22.26 14.54 24.14
CA HIS A 338 21.04 13.75 23.89
C HIS A 338 20.53 13.93 22.46
N PHE A 339 19.96 12.86 21.93
CA PHE A 339 19.11 12.87 20.74
C PHE A 339 17.71 12.43 21.10
N GLU A 340 16.75 12.87 20.29
CA GLU A 340 15.41 12.33 20.25
C GLU A 340 15.43 10.80 20.08
N ARG A 341 14.68 10.09 20.92
CA ARG A 341 14.31 8.69 20.69
C ARG A 341 12.96 8.65 19.97
N ALA A 342 12.98 8.23 18.71
CA ALA A 342 11.77 8.00 17.91
C ALA A 342 10.94 6.81 18.41
N ILE A 343 9.70 6.71 17.90
CA ILE A 343 8.84 5.55 18.09
C ILE A 343 9.44 4.37 17.31
N SER A 344 9.72 4.58 16.03
CA SER A 344 10.47 3.65 15.18
C SER A 344 11.99 3.80 15.41
N ILE A 345 12.74 2.71 15.48
CA ILE A 345 14.20 2.74 15.67
C ILE A 345 14.86 1.49 15.07
N PHE A 346 16.04 1.64 14.47
CA PHE A 346 16.83 0.57 13.82
C PHE A 346 17.05 -0.70 14.66
N ARG A 347 17.09 -0.59 15.98
CA ARG A 347 17.31 -1.74 16.89
C ARG A 347 16.04 -2.46 17.34
N ALA A 348 14.87 -2.08 16.83
CA ALA A 348 13.65 -2.84 17.11
C ALA A 348 13.78 -4.26 16.54
N SER A 349 13.50 -5.28 17.36
CA SER A 349 13.55 -6.68 16.91
C SER A 349 12.30 -7.07 16.13
N TYR A 350 11.14 -6.65 16.62
CA TYR A 350 9.84 -6.83 15.97
C TYR A 350 8.86 -5.80 16.51
N SER A 351 7.72 -5.70 15.82
CA SER A 351 6.58 -4.89 16.22
C SER A 351 5.30 -5.53 15.69
N PHE A 352 4.16 -5.26 16.32
CA PHE A 352 2.90 -5.86 15.92
C PHE A 352 1.69 -4.98 16.21
N VAL A 353 0.58 -5.30 15.54
CA VAL A 353 -0.77 -4.82 15.85
C VAL A 353 -1.69 -6.04 15.95
N SER A 354 -2.34 -6.24 17.09
CA SER A 354 -3.29 -7.35 17.28
C SER A 354 -4.68 -6.96 16.80
N ILE A 355 -5.28 -7.83 15.99
CA ILE A 355 -6.64 -7.69 15.47
C ILE A 355 -7.51 -8.77 16.12
N LEU A 356 -8.43 -8.31 16.96
CA LEU A 356 -9.33 -9.17 17.74
C LEU A 356 -10.74 -9.08 17.14
N ASP A 357 -11.45 -10.20 17.11
CA ASP A 357 -12.82 -10.32 16.63
C ASP A 357 -13.76 -10.71 17.79
N PRO A 358 -14.67 -9.81 18.21
CA PRO A 358 -15.60 -10.07 19.31
C PRO A 358 -16.67 -11.12 18.99
N TYR A 359 -16.84 -11.50 17.73
CA TYR A 359 -17.86 -12.44 17.26
C TYR A 359 -17.27 -13.82 16.94
N ASN A 360 -16.03 -13.90 16.46
CA ASN A 360 -15.40 -15.16 16.11
C ASN A 360 -13.89 -15.18 16.40
N PRO A 361 -13.42 -15.89 17.44
CA PRO A 361 -11.98 -16.00 17.74
C PRO A 361 -11.15 -16.66 16.65
N ASP A 362 -11.76 -17.39 15.71
CA ASP A 362 -11.04 -17.96 14.57
C ASP A 362 -10.46 -16.88 13.64
N ASN A 363 -11.03 -15.67 13.67
CA ASN A 363 -10.67 -14.57 12.78
C ASN A 363 -9.55 -13.69 13.34
N ALA A 364 -9.07 -13.96 14.57
CA ALA A 364 -8.03 -13.17 15.20
C ALA A 364 -6.68 -13.35 14.51
N PHE A 365 -5.95 -12.25 14.31
CA PHE A 365 -4.62 -12.28 13.70
C PHE A 365 -3.75 -11.11 14.17
N LEU A 366 -2.45 -11.23 13.92
CA LEU A 366 -1.47 -10.16 14.12
C LEU A 366 -1.07 -9.59 12.77
N TRP A 367 -0.98 -8.27 12.66
CA TRP A 367 -0.05 -7.65 11.73
C TRP A 367 1.33 -7.69 12.37
N PHE A 368 2.24 -8.53 11.88
CA PHE A 368 3.55 -8.75 12.47
C PHE A 368 4.66 -8.29 11.51
N GLY A 369 5.61 -7.50 12.01
CA GLY A 369 6.77 -7.02 11.27
C GLY A 369 8.05 -7.21 12.07
N GLN A 370 9.08 -7.81 11.47
CA GLN A 370 10.40 -7.96 12.06
C GLN A 370 11.30 -6.79 11.68
N TYR A 371 12.28 -6.45 12.52
CA TYR A 371 13.14 -5.26 12.39
C TYR A 371 12.37 -3.94 12.62
N ALA A 372 13.01 -2.80 12.32
CA ALA A 372 12.47 -1.46 12.50
C ALA A 372 11.16 -1.24 11.71
N PRO A 373 10.09 -0.70 12.34
CA PRO A 373 8.81 -0.45 11.67
C PRO A 373 8.90 0.33 10.36
N HIS A 374 9.82 1.32 10.29
CA HIS A 374 10.00 2.17 9.11
C HIS A 374 10.57 1.40 7.90
N ALA A 375 11.24 0.26 8.11
CA ALA A 375 11.89 -0.54 7.08
C ALA A 375 11.22 -1.92 6.87
N THR A 376 10.34 -2.34 7.77
CA THR A 376 9.64 -3.63 7.69
C THR A 376 8.34 -3.55 6.88
N THR A 377 7.88 -4.70 6.40
CA THR A 377 6.53 -4.92 5.88
C THR A 377 5.72 -5.73 6.90
N TYR A 378 4.54 -5.24 7.28
CA TYR A 378 3.68 -5.97 8.21
C TYR A 378 2.93 -7.08 7.48
N THR A 379 2.87 -8.26 8.10
CA THR A 379 2.26 -9.47 7.51
C THR A 379 1.21 -10.06 8.44
N PRO A 380 0.05 -10.52 7.93
CA PRO A 380 -0.93 -11.21 8.76
C PRO A 380 -0.44 -12.58 9.23
N VAL A 381 -0.52 -12.83 10.54
CA VAL A 381 -0.30 -14.14 11.17
C VAL A 381 -1.52 -14.50 12.02
N PHE A 382 -2.28 -15.52 11.59
CA PHE A 382 -3.51 -15.93 12.29
C PHE A 382 -3.20 -16.61 13.63
N VAL A 383 -3.98 -16.27 14.66
CA VAL A 383 -3.81 -16.85 16.02
C VAL A 383 -4.07 -18.35 16.04
N GLN A 384 -5.01 -18.82 15.21
CA GLN A 384 -5.33 -20.25 15.07
C GLN A 384 -4.34 -21.04 14.22
N ALA A 385 -3.26 -20.43 13.72
CA ALA A 385 -2.24 -21.16 12.97
C ALA A 385 -1.51 -22.14 13.91
N SER A 386 -1.25 -23.36 13.43
CA SER A 386 -0.53 -24.37 14.22
C SER A 386 0.99 -24.18 14.22
N GLU A 387 1.49 -23.34 13.32
CA GLU A 387 2.91 -23.03 13.11
C GLU A 387 3.06 -21.57 12.66
N ILE A 388 4.13 -20.92 13.11
CA ILE A 388 4.51 -19.58 12.65
C ILE A 388 5.22 -19.71 11.30
N PRO A 389 4.97 -18.79 10.34
CA PRO A 389 5.63 -18.84 9.05
C PRO A 389 7.15 -18.97 9.12
N LYS A 390 7.75 -19.73 8.21
CA LYS A 390 9.18 -20.07 8.28
C LYS A 390 10.08 -18.85 8.24
N GLN A 391 9.73 -17.84 7.45
CA GLN A 391 10.51 -16.61 7.28
C GLN A 391 10.49 -15.73 8.54
N LEU A 392 9.46 -15.90 9.40
CA LEU A 392 9.29 -15.18 10.67
C LEU A 392 9.80 -15.98 11.88
N SER A 393 9.83 -17.30 11.79
CA SER A 393 10.29 -18.20 12.86
C SER A 393 11.79 -18.55 12.78
N ARG A 394 12.49 -18.09 11.74
CA ARG A 394 13.93 -18.31 11.51
C ARG A 394 14.70 -17.00 11.59
N GLY A 395 15.90 -17.05 12.17
CA GLY A 395 16.83 -15.91 12.21
C GLY A 395 17.65 -15.86 13.50
N SER A 396 18.95 -15.60 13.41
CA SER A 396 19.83 -15.48 14.58
C SER A 396 20.60 -14.18 14.50
N LEU A 397 20.77 -13.45 15.60
CA LEU A 397 21.68 -12.30 15.62
C LEU A 397 23.16 -12.70 15.49
N TYR A 398 23.49 -13.98 15.67
CA TYR A 398 24.86 -14.49 15.53
C TYR A 398 25.25 -14.77 14.08
N ALA A 399 24.29 -14.89 13.17
CA ALA A 399 24.57 -15.19 11.77
C ALA A 399 23.48 -14.66 10.84
N PHE A 400 23.93 -14.05 9.74
CA PHE A 400 23.07 -13.66 8.65
C PHE A 400 22.41 -14.90 8.01
N ASP A 401 21.10 -14.81 7.77
CA ASP A 401 20.29 -15.81 7.07
C ASP A 401 19.39 -15.10 6.07
N ARG A 402 19.58 -15.36 4.76
CA ARG A 402 18.81 -14.71 3.70
C ARG A 402 17.34 -15.14 3.72
N ASP A 403 17.02 -16.31 4.28
CA ASP A 403 15.64 -16.81 4.38
C ASP A 403 14.89 -16.24 5.60
N SER A 404 15.56 -15.41 6.42
CA SER A 404 14.96 -14.71 7.56
C SER A 404 14.46 -13.33 7.16
N SER A 405 13.17 -13.05 7.38
CA SER A 405 12.59 -11.73 7.09
C SER A 405 13.26 -10.62 7.91
N PHE A 406 13.64 -10.88 9.17
CA PHE A 406 14.40 -9.93 9.99
C PHE A 406 15.66 -9.43 9.25
N TRP A 407 16.46 -10.35 8.69
CA TRP A 407 17.70 -9.99 8.02
C TRP A 407 17.48 -9.30 6.68
N ILE A 408 16.44 -9.68 5.93
CA ILE A 408 16.05 -8.97 4.70
C ILE A 408 15.60 -7.54 5.01
N HIS A 409 14.75 -7.34 6.02
CA HIS A 409 14.32 -6.00 6.45
C HIS A 409 15.49 -5.18 7.01
N ALA A 410 16.42 -5.80 7.71
CA ALA A 410 17.65 -5.15 8.16
C ALA A 410 18.50 -4.66 6.98
N LEU A 411 18.66 -5.47 5.93
CA LEU A 411 19.36 -5.07 4.70
C LEU A 411 18.68 -3.88 4.01
N VAL A 412 17.35 -3.93 3.86
CA VAL A 412 16.56 -2.81 3.32
C VAL A 412 16.77 -1.54 4.13
N GLY A 413 16.60 -1.60 5.45
CA GLY A 413 16.72 -0.43 6.33
C GLY A 413 18.12 0.18 6.31
N ASN A 414 19.15 -0.65 6.45
CA ASN A 414 20.55 -0.19 6.44
C ASN A 414 20.96 0.43 5.10
N TRP A 415 20.48 -0.12 3.98
CA TRP A 415 20.78 0.46 2.67
C TRP A 415 19.98 1.74 2.42
N ALA A 416 18.69 1.73 2.77
CA ALA A 416 17.83 2.90 2.62
C ALA A 416 18.36 4.08 3.45
N ALA A 417 18.80 3.86 4.69
CA ALA A 417 19.35 4.90 5.57
C ALA A 417 20.47 5.73 4.90
N ARG A 418 21.35 5.09 4.12
CA ARG A 418 22.46 5.77 3.41
C ARG A 418 21.99 6.80 2.39
N PHE A 419 20.82 6.61 1.80
CA PHE A 419 20.24 7.46 0.75
C PHE A 419 18.79 7.83 1.10
N TYR A 420 18.51 8.05 2.39
CA TYR A 420 17.15 7.96 2.95
C TYR A 420 16.10 8.74 2.17
N SER A 421 16.32 10.02 1.87
CA SER A 421 15.39 10.87 1.12
C SER A 421 15.05 10.35 -0.28
N TYR A 422 15.98 9.61 -0.91
CA TYR A 422 15.81 9.01 -2.24
C TYR A 422 15.24 7.58 -2.18
N ALA A 423 15.66 6.79 -1.19
CA ALA A 423 15.32 5.38 -1.07
C ALA A 423 14.00 5.12 -0.33
N ILE A 424 13.67 5.92 0.70
CA ILE A 424 12.48 5.70 1.53
C ILE A 424 11.13 5.70 0.76
N PRO A 425 10.94 6.46 -0.36
CA PRO A 425 9.71 6.37 -1.13
C PRO A 425 9.49 4.98 -1.75
N PHE A 426 10.54 4.24 -2.08
CA PHE A 426 10.45 2.87 -2.61
C PHE A 426 10.08 1.88 -1.52
N VAL A 427 10.69 2.03 -0.33
CA VAL A 427 10.32 1.23 0.85
C VAL A 427 8.84 1.41 1.18
N LYS A 428 8.36 2.67 1.24
CA LYS A 428 6.94 2.99 1.49
C LYS A 428 6.01 2.42 0.44
N ARG A 429 6.41 2.43 -0.83
CA ARG A 429 5.62 1.84 -1.92
C ARG A 429 5.44 0.33 -1.75
N VAL A 430 6.52 -0.39 -1.44
CA VAL A 430 6.47 -1.85 -1.23
C VAL A 430 5.69 -2.19 0.04
N GLN A 431 5.87 -1.43 1.11
CA GLN A 431 5.03 -1.54 2.31
C GLN A 431 3.55 -1.39 1.96
N ASP A 432 3.19 -0.35 1.22
CA ASP A 432 1.81 -0.09 0.82
C ASP A 432 1.23 -1.19 -0.09
N GLU A 433 2.01 -1.68 -1.05
CA GLU A 433 1.60 -2.76 -1.95
C GLU A 433 1.32 -4.07 -1.19
N VAL A 434 2.28 -4.50 -0.36
CA VAL A 434 2.19 -5.76 0.39
C VAL A 434 1.03 -5.71 1.40
N GLU A 435 0.93 -4.61 2.15
CA GLU A 435 -0.09 -4.44 3.18
C GLU A 435 -1.48 -4.28 2.57
N SER A 436 -1.63 -3.51 1.48
CA SER A 436 -2.92 -3.36 0.78
C SER A 436 -3.40 -4.66 0.15
N HIS A 437 -2.47 -5.45 -0.43
CA HIS A 437 -2.81 -6.77 -0.96
C HIS A 437 -3.33 -7.70 0.14
N ALA A 438 -2.65 -7.72 1.29
CA ALA A 438 -3.10 -8.49 2.44
C ALA A 438 -4.48 -8.01 2.93
N GLU A 439 -4.68 -6.70 3.09
CA GLU A 439 -5.97 -6.11 3.48
C GLU A 439 -7.12 -6.48 2.53
N GLY A 440 -6.88 -6.41 1.22
CA GLY A 440 -7.86 -6.81 0.21
C GLY A 440 -8.20 -8.30 0.22
N THR A 441 -7.33 -9.14 0.77
CA THR A 441 -7.46 -10.60 0.78
C THR A 441 -8.05 -11.14 2.10
N LEU A 442 -7.84 -10.44 3.23
CA LEU A 442 -8.24 -10.93 4.56
C LEU A 442 -9.72 -11.35 4.66
N ASN A 443 -10.63 -10.60 4.05
CA ASN A 443 -12.06 -10.93 4.10
C ASN A 443 -12.39 -12.25 3.39
N SER A 444 -11.76 -12.54 2.25
CA SER A 444 -11.98 -13.81 1.54
C SER A 444 -11.39 -14.98 2.32
N VAL A 445 -10.24 -14.79 2.97
CA VAL A 445 -9.62 -15.77 3.88
C VAL A 445 -10.55 -16.09 5.04
N VAL A 446 -11.12 -15.10 5.71
CA VAL A 446 -12.07 -15.31 6.82
C VAL A 446 -13.31 -16.10 6.37
N VAL A 447 -13.89 -15.75 5.22
CA VAL A 447 -15.06 -16.46 4.67
C VAL A 447 -14.73 -17.92 4.35
N GLU A 448 -13.58 -18.16 3.71
CA GLU A 448 -13.13 -19.51 3.35
C GLU A 448 -12.75 -20.33 4.59
N ALA A 449 -12.09 -19.72 5.57
CA ALA A 449 -11.75 -20.34 6.85
C ALA A 449 -13.00 -20.89 7.56
N ALA A 450 -14.07 -20.09 7.62
CA ALA A 450 -15.36 -20.53 8.16
C ALA A 450 -15.97 -21.70 7.36
N GLN A 451 -15.81 -21.71 6.02
CA GLN A 451 -16.27 -22.80 5.16
C GLN A 451 -15.44 -24.08 5.38
N ARG A 452 -14.12 -23.96 5.52
CA ARG A 452 -13.23 -25.09 5.84
C ARG A 452 -13.57 -25.70 7.19
N LYS A 453 -13.85 -24.87 8.20
CA LYS A 453 -14.33 -25.33 9.51
C LYS A 453 -15.65 -26.10 9.41
N ARG A 454 -16.63 -25.60 8.63
CA ARG A 454 -17.92 -26.28 8.41
C ARG A 454 -17.76 -27.65 7.75
N ASN A 455 -16.85 -27.79 6.80
CA ASN A 455 -16.71 -29.01 6.00
C ASN A 455 -15.77 -30.05 6.63
N GLY A 456 -14.72 -29.60 7.32
CA GLY A 456 -13.63 -30.47 7.82
C GLY A 456 -13.28 -30.27 9.30
N GLY A 457 -14.07 -29.49 10.04
CA GLY A 457 -13.83 -29.20 11.46
C GLY A 457 -12.64 -28.29 11.73
N VAL A 458 -12.25 -28.18 13.01
CA VAL A 458 -11.13 -27.35 13.46
C VAL A 458 -9.79 -27.69 12.77
N PRO A 459 -9.42 -28.96 12.53
CA PRO A 459 -8.16 -29.26 11.85
C PRO A 459 -8.06 -28.67 10.44
N ALA A 460 -9.16 -28.65 9.69
CA ALA A 460 -9.19 -28.07 8.34
C ALA A 460 -9.11 -26.53 8.35
N LEU A 461 -9.69 -25.89 9.36
CA LEU A 461 -9.51 -24.45 9.62
C LEU A 461 -8.05 -24.12 9.90
N VAL A 462 -7.45 -24.82 10.87
CA VAL A 462 -6.07 -24.58 11.33
C VAL A 462 -5.07 -24.79 10.20
N ASP A 463 -5.20 -25.87 9.42
CA ASP A 463 -4.35 -26.14 8.25
C ASP A 463 -4.47 -25.02 7.20
N PHE A 464 -5.69 -24.55 6.93
CA PHE A 464 -5.92 -23.45 5.99
C PHE A 464 -5.29 -22.14 6.48
N LEU A 465 -5.58 -21.70 7.71
CA LEU A 465 -5.03 -20.45 8.27
C LEU A 465 -3.51 -20.47 8.43
N THR A 466 -2.93 -21.64 8.71
CA THR A 466 -1.47 -21.84 8.74
C THR A 466 -0.88 -21.59 7.34
N LYS A 467 -1.48 -22.16 6.29
CA LYS A 467 -1.04 -21.97 4.90
C LYS A 467 -1.22 -20.54 4.42
N GLU A 468 -2.32 -19.88 4.79
CA GLU A 468 -2.52 -18.47 4.41
C GLU A 468 -1.52 -17.55 5.13
N SER A 469 -1.22 -17.78 6.41
CA SER A 469 -0.16 -17.04 7.12
C SER A 469 1.20 -17.20 6.43
N GLU A 470 1.55 -18.42 6.01
CA GLU A 470 2.79 -18.69 5.26
C GLU A 470 2.82 -17.97 3.92
N LYS A 471 1.71 -17.95 3.17
CA LYS A 471 1.61 -17.23 1.88
C LYS A 471 1.82 -15.73 2.04
N PHE A 472 1.18 -15.11 3.03
CA PHE A 472 1.37 -13.69 3.31
C PHE A 472 2.83 -13.38 3.67
N SER A 473 3.42 -14.19 4.55
CA SER A 473 4.82 -14.06 4.94
C SER A 473 5.77 -14.22 3.75
N GLN A 474 5.57 -15.23 2.91
CA GLN A 474 6.41 -15.47 1.73
C GLN A 474 6.32 -14.31 0.73
N ARG A 475 5.12 -13.78 0.46
CA ARG A 475 4.96 -12.62 -0.42
C ARG A 475 5.72 -11.41 0.12
N ALA A 476 5.54 -11.09 1.39
CA ALA A 476 6.19 -9.95 2.03
C ALA A 476 7.71 -10.09 2.04
N HIS A 477 8.21 -11.30 2.33
CA HIS A 477 9.63 -11.63 2.31
C HIS A 477 10.22 -11.44 0.91
N SER A 478 9.62 -12.05 -0.12
CA SER A 478 10.06 -11.93 -1.51
C SER A 478 10.05 -10.48 -1.98
N ALA A 479 8.96 -9.74 -1.75
CA ALA A 479 8.89 -8.33 -2.13
C ALA A 479 9.95 -7.46 -1.44
N SER A 480 10.30 -7.78 -0.18
CA SER A 480 11.34 -7.06 0.56
C SER A 480 12.75 -7.43 0.06
N ALA A 481 12.96 -8.68 -0.35
CA ALA A 481 14.22 -9.12 -0.97
C ALA A 481 14.42 -8.47 -2.35
N ASP A 482 13.38 -8.45 -3.18
CA ASP A 482 13.39 -7.77 -4.49
C ASP A 482 13.61 -6.26 -4.33
N LEU A 483 13.00 -5.66 -3.31
CA LEU A 483 13.26 -4.26 -2.94
C LEU A 483 14.73 -4.03 -2.60
N PHE A 484 15.35 -4.91 -1.80
CA PHE A 484 16.77 -4.77 -1.49
C PHE A 484 17.64 -4.86 -2.76
N ASP A 485 17.39 -5.86 -3.61
CA ASP A 485 18.09 -6.03 -4.89
C ASP A 485 17.91 -4.80 -5.80
N TYR A 486 16.73 -4.19 -5.80
CA TYR A 486 16.49 -2.90 -6.47
C TYR A 486 17.28 -1.76 -5.85
N LEU A 487 17.21 -1.58 -4.52
CA LEU A 487 17.83 -0.45 -3.83
C LEU A 487 19.36 -0.45 -3.98
N VAL A 488 20.01 -1.61 -3.89
CA VAL A 488 21.46 -1.73 -4.11
C VAL A 488 21.85 -1.40 -5.54
N THR A 489 21.03 -1.79 -6.51
CA THR A 489 21.28 -1.51 -7.93
C THR A 489 20.99 -0.05 -8.28
N ALA A 490 19.93 0.53 -7.69
CA ALA A 490 19.48 1.89 -7.99
C ALA A 490 20.24 2.97 -7.22
N PHE A 491 20.78 2.68 -6.05
CA PHE A 491 21.45 3.68 -5.20
C PHE A 491 22.80 3.14 -4.71
N HIS A 492 23.88 3.50 -5.40
CA HIS A 492 25.25 3.10 -5.05
C HIS A 492 26.27 4.15 -5.47
N ASP A 493 27.41 4.18 -4.79
CA ASP A 493 28.58 5.01 -5.13
C ASP A 493 28.30 6.52 -5.30
N GLY A 494 27.26 7.04 -4.63
CA GLY A 494 26.83 8.44 -4.78
C GLY A 494 26.03 8.72 -6.04
N TYR A 495 25.45 7.69 -6.66
CA TYR A 495 24.62 7.79 -7.86
C TYR A 495 23.25 7.15 -7.66
N GLN A 496 22.27 7.73 -8.36
CA GLN A 496 21.01 7.10 -8.67
C GLN A 496 21.12 6.53 -10.08
N VAL A 497 21.03 5.22 -10.19
CA VAL A 497 21.05 4.49 -11.46
C VAL A 497 19.63 4.04 -11.78
N SER A 498 19.23 4.24 -13.03
CA SER A 498 17.92 3.83 -13.54
C SER A 498 18.03 3.36 -14.98
N ASN A 499 16.90 2.95 -15.56
CA ASN A 499 16.83 2.47 -16.93
C ASN A 499 17.59 1.15 -17.17
N PHE A 500 17.48 0.22 -16.22
CA PHE A 500 18.27 -1.03 -16.18
C PHE A 500 18.12 -1.94 -17.42
N TYR A 501 17.03 -1.80 -18.18
CA TYR A 501 16.74 -2.61 -19.35
C TYR A 501 17.02 -1.89 -20.68
N ALA A 502 17.47 -0.64 -20.64
CA ALA A 502 17.86 0.08 -21.85
C ALA A 502 19.31 -0.21 -22.25
N LYS A 503 19.64 0.13 -23.51
CA LYS A 503 21.01 0.01 -24.04
C LYS A 503 22.04 0.85 -23.26
N MET A 504 21.60 1.89 -22.57
CA MET A 504 22.44 2.74 -21.72
C MET A 504 21.72 2.98 -20.40
N LEU A 505 22.45 2.81 -19.30
CA LEU A 505 22.00 3.17 -17.97
C LEU A 505 21.88 4.69 -17.84
N THR A 506 20.85 5.15 -17.16
CA THR A 506 20.75 6.55 -16.73
C THR A 506 21.41 6.66 -15.37
N VAL A 507 22.53 7.40 -15.31
CA VAL A 507 23.31 7.61 -14.08
C VAL A 507 23.20 9.06 -13.68
N GLN A 508 22.57 9.33 -12.54
CA GLN A 508 22.41 10.66 -11.97
C GLN A 508 23.25 10.77 -10.70
N SER A 509 24.09 11.80 -10.59
CA SER A 509 24.83 12.04 -9.34
C SER A 509 23.89 12.47 -8.23
N ILE A 510 23.98 11.78 -7.10
CA ILE A 510 23.40 12.16 -5.81
C ILE A 510 24.52 12.89 -5.05
N PHE A 511 24.84 14.10 -5.49
CA PHE A 511 25.78 14.93 -4.76
C PHE A 511 25.13 15.53 -3.51
N TYR A 512 25.95 15.94 -2.55
CA TYR A 512 25.44 16.49 -1.29
C TYR A 512 24.64 17.78 -1.52
N PRO A 513 23.53 17.97 -0.78
CA PRO A 513 22.73 19.18 -0.94
C PRO A 513 23.48 20.41 -0.43
N LYS A 514 23.24 21.57 -1.06
CA LYS A 514 23.94 22.83 -0.76
C LYS A 514 23.89 23.21 0.72
N TRP A 515 22.73 23.06 1.36
CA TRP A 515 22.57 23.40 2.78
C TRP A 515 23.53 22.59 3.67
N TRP A 516 23.76 21.31 3.34
CA TRP A 516 24.65 20.46 4.11
C TRP A 516 26.11 20.80 3.83
N LEU A 517 26.43 21.12 2.58
CA LEU A 517 27.76 21.61 2.19
C LEU A 517 28.12 22.92 2.89
N GLU A 518 27.17 23.83 3.04
CA GLU A 518 27.33 25.06 3.83
C GLU A 518 27.59 24.74 5.31
N GLU A 519 26.81 23.82 5.90
CA GLU A 519 26.96 23.43 7.31
C GLU A 519 28.32 22.79 7.61
N VAL A 520 28.87 22.00 6.69
CA VAL A 520 30.18 21.34 6.87
C VAL A 520 31.37 22.20 6.41
N GLY A 521 31.14 23.46 6.04
CA GLY A 521 32.21 24.39 5.65
C GLY A 521 32.84 24.09 4.29
N PHE A 522 32.14 23.42 3.39
CA PHE A 522 32.68 23.06 2.06
C PHE A 522 33.08 24.29 1.22
N PHE A 523 32.44 25.43 1.44
CA PHE A 523 32.68 26.67 0.68
C PHE A 523 33.72 27.61 1.33
N ASP A 524 34.29 27.23 2.48
CA ASP A 524 35.15 28.12 3.28
C ASP A 524 36.59 28.28 2.71
N GLY A 525 36.95 27.46 1.71
CA GLY A 525 38.31 27.39 1.14
C GLY A 525 38.62 28.35 -0.02
N ALA A 526 37.80 29.38 -0.29
CA ALA A 526 38.01 30.28 -1.43
C ALA A 526 39.18 31.28 -1.27
N GLU A 527 39.96 31.23 -0.18
CA GLU A 527 41.11 32.13 0.05
C GLU A 527 42.49 31.54 -0.33
N GLU A 528 42.60 30.33 -0.87
CA GLU A 528 43.90 29.78 -1.31
C GLU A 528 44.23 29.99 -2.80
N SER A 529 43.71 31.06 -3.43
CA SER A 529 44.22 31.53 -4.72
C SER A 529 44.38 33.04 -4.78
N GLY A 530 45.46 33.53 -4.17
CA GLY A 530 45.92 34.91 -4.35
C GLY A 530 47.45 34.96 -4.37
N ALA A 531 48.03 35.16 -5.55
CA ALA A 531 49.38 35.67 -5.66
C ALA A 531 49.49 37.02 -4.92
N ALA A 532 50.63 37.23 -4.24
CA ALA A 532 51.21 38.45 -3.66
C ALA A 532 50.54 39.79 -4.07
N ASP A 533 50.31 40.80 -3.21
CA ASP A 533 51.03 41.26 -2.01
C ASP A 533 50.16 42.31 -1.23
N PRO A 534 50.59 42.79 -0.03
CA PRO A 534 49.72 43.20 1.08
C PRO A 534 49.62 44.73 1.29
N VAL A 535 48.52 45.25 1.84
CA VAL A 535 48.50 46.46 2.71
C VAL A 535 47.28 46.51 3.67
N SER A 536 47.61 46.58 4.97
CA SER A 536 46.96 47.23 6.15
C SER A 536 45.51 46.96 6.59
N ALA A 537 45.40 46.19 7.68
CA ALA A 537 44.88 46.54 9.01
C ALA A 537 43.82 47.66 9.19
N ALA A 538 42.69 47.28 9.84
CA ALA A 538 42.25 47.73 11.18
C ALA A 538 40.77 48.19 11.32
N SER A 539 40.22 47.85 12.51
CA SER A 539 39.03 48.38 13.21
C SER A 539 37.66 47.85 12.77
N ALA A 540 36.96 47.06 13.59
CA ALA A 540 36.22 47.38 14.82
C ALA A 540 34.84 48.00 14.57
N ALA A 541 33.83 47.30 15.11
CA ALA A 541 32.43 47.65 15.38
C ALA A 541 31.92 49.05 14.97
N THR A 542 30.79 49.09 14.27
CA THR A 542 29.67 50.02 14.57
C THR A 542 28.47 49.72 13.65
N ALA A 543 27.29 49.56 14.26
CA ALA A 543 26.04 49.90 13.58
C ALA A 543 26.05 51.41 13.27
N PRO A 544 25.34 51.85 12.21
CA PRO A 544 24.18 52.67 12.52
C PRO A 544 22.96 52.40 11.65
N ALA A 545 21.83 52.82 12.22
CA ALA A 545 20.49 52.79 11.71
C ALA A 545 20.15 53.99 10.80
N SER A 546 19.09 53.78 10.01
CA SER A 546 18.11 54.77 9.51
C SER A 546 18.65 55.77 8.46
N SER A 547 17.92 56.26 7.48
CA SER A 547 16.49 56.50 7.25
C SER A 547 16.39 56.91 5.76
N ASN A 548 15.29 56.96 5.03
CA ASN A 548 13.95 57.46 5.32
C ASN A 548 13.08 57.08 4.10
N THR A 549 12.00 56.33 4.29
CA THR A 549 10.60 56.81 4.34
C THR A 549 9.95 57.21 3.01
N GLY A 550 9.01 56.37 2.58
CA GLY A 550 7.71 56.78 2.07
C GLY A 550 6.65 56.05 2.89
N ALA A 551 5.96 56.79 3.77
CA ALA A 551 5.05 56.33 4.82
C ALA A 551 3.65 55.95 4.25
N VAL A 552 3.06 54.81 4.66
CA VAL A 552 2.09 54.59 5.78
C VAL A 552 0.66 55.04 5.49
N ALA A 553 -0.28 54.08 5.56
CA ALA A 553 -1.49 54.07 6.43
C ALA A 553 -2.41 52.89 6.05
N THR A 554 -2.28 51.72 6.69
CA THR A 554 -3.07 51.18 7.84
C THR A 554 -4.38 50.47 7.48
N ALA A 555 -4.43 49.15 7.73
CA ALA A 555 -5.43 48.51 8.61
C ALA A 555 -5.00 47.08 8.98
N LYS A 556 -5.15 46.73 10.27
CA LYS A 556 -4.99 45.40 10.88
C LYS A 556 -6.18 44.47 10.53
N ALA A 557 -5.97 43.17 10.76
CA ALA A 557 -6.88 42.01 10.68
C ALA A 557 -7.01 41.43 9.26
N GLU A 558 -6.74 40.15 8.96
CA GLU A 558 -6.70 38.91 9.74
C GLU A 558 -5.48 38.06 9.32
N ILE A 559 -4.74 37.53 10.29
CA ILE A 559 -3.88 36.37 10.08
C ILE A 559 -4.77 35.17 10.41
N VAL A 560 -5.17 34.42 9.40
CA VAL A 560 -5.66 33.04 9.58
C VAL A 560 -4.46 32.13 9.38
N GLU A 561 -3.89 31.74 10.51
CA GLU A 561 -2.86 30.73 10.67
C GLU A 561 -3.54 29.36 10.52
N VAL A 562 -3.22 28.62 9.44
CA VAL A 562 -3.48 27.17 9.39
C VAL A 562 -2.26 26.45 8.81
N ALA A 563 -1.54 25.76 9.69
CA ALA A 563 -0.61 24.72 9.32
C ALA A 563 -1.40 23.52 8.77
N HIS A 564 -1.32 23.26 7.47
CA HIS A 564 -2.01 22.14 6.83
C HIS A 564 -1.09 20.92 6.68
N LYS A 565 -1.16 20.01 7.68
CA LYS A 565 -0.75 18.60 7.52
C LYS A 565 -1.59 17.98 6.40
N GLY A 566 -0.95 17.49 5.34
CA GLY A 566 -1.60 16.87 4.19
C GLY A 566 -1.40 17.58 2.85
N ALA A 567 -0.60 18.65 2.81
CA ALA A 567 -0.37 19.38 1.58
C ALA A 567 0.59 18.64 0.63
N VAL A 568 0.19 18.48 -0.64
CA VAL A 568 1.00 17.89 -1.70
C VAL A 568 1.50 18.99 -2.63
N PHE A 569 2.79 19.02 -2.92
CA PHE A 569 3.37 20.05 -3.77
C PHE A 569 2.97 19.87 -5.23
N VAL A 570 2.48 20.93 -5.87
CA VAL A 570 2.01 20.95 -7.27
C VAL A 570 3.06 21.65 -8.14
N THR A 571 3.41 20.98 -9.24
CA THR A 571 4.45 21.45 -10.15
C THR A 571 3.92 21.50 -11.58
N LEU A 572 4.26 22.54 -12.34
CA LEU A 572 3.97 22.65 -13.76
C LEU A 572 5.20 22.25 -14.57
N HIS A 573 5.08 21.23 -15.41
CA HIS A 573 6.06 20.92 -16.43
C HIS A 573 5.76 21.72 -17.69
N VAL A 574 6.78 22.38 -18.24
CA VAL A 574 6.70 23.19 -19.46
C VAL A 574 7.62 22.60 -20.51
N TYR A 575 7.05 22.27 -21.67
CA TYR A 575 7.72 21.67 -22.82
C TYR A 575 7.75 22.67 -23.97
N ASP A 576 8.82 22.62 -24.78
CA ASP A 576 8.90 23.36 -26.04
C ASP A 576 8.70 22.42 -27.23
N LEU A 577 7.51 22.47 -27.82
CA LEU A 577 7.12 21.67 -28.98
C LEU A 577 7.94 22.03 -30.24
N SER A 578 8.62 23.17 -30.26
CA SER A 578 9.47 23.58 -31.38
C SER A 578 10.92 23.09 -31.27
N HIS A 579 11.30 22.54 -30.11
CA HIS A 579 12.67 22.10 -29.81
C HIS A 579 13.72 23.20 -30.07
N GLY A 580 13.41 24.44 -29.66
CA GLY A 580 14.26 25.60 -29.83
C GLY A 580 14.15 26.31 -31.19
N MET A 581 13.41 25.74 -32.16
CA MET A 581 13.24 26.36 -33.49
C MET A 581 12.39 27.62 -33.44
N ALA A 582 11.43 27.74 -32.51
CA ALA A 582 10.58 28.93 -32.40
C ALA A 582 11.42 30.19 -32.17
N ARG A 583 12.45 30.12 -31.32
CA ARG A 583 13.35 31.25 -31.05
C ARG A 583 14.16 31.70 -32.26
N GLN A 584 14.49 30.77 -33.16
CA GLN A 584 15.28 31.04 -34.36
C GLN A 584 14.43 31.57 -35.53
N LEU A 585 13.22 31.02 -35.70
CA LEU A 585 12.37 31.28 -36.87
C LEU A 585 11.35 32.39 -36.65
N SER A 586 10.96 32.66 -35.41
CA SER A 586 9.93 33.66 -35.09
C SER A 586 10.25 35.09 -35.50
N PRO A 587 11.50 35.61 -35.45
CA PRO A 587 11.76 36.99 -35.90
C PRO A 587 11.46 37.17 -37.39
N ALA A 588 11.73 36.14 -38.20
CA ALA A 588 11.49 36.16 -39.64
C ALA A 588 10.02 35.90 -40.01
N LEU A 589 9.31 35.08 -39.23
CA LEU A 589 7.93 34.66 -39.53
C LEU A 589 6.86 35.55 -38.87
N LEU A 590 7.11 36.05 -37.66
CA LEU A 590 6.14 36.78 -36.85
C LEU A 590 6.55 38.23 -36.59
N GLY A 591 7.75 38.64 -37.04
CA GLY A 591 8.29 39.99 -36.80
C GLY A 591 8.66 40.26 -35.34
N LYS A 592 8.64 39.23 -34.49
CA LYS A 592 8.99 39.28 -33.06
C LYS A 592 9.56 37.92 -32.63
N THR A 593 10.45 37.94 -31.63
CA THR A 593 11.02 36.71 -31.07
C THR A 593 10.03 36.09 -30.07
N ILE A 594 9.63 34.84 -30.29
CA ILE A 594 8.99 33.99 -29.27
C ILE A 594 9.98 32.91 -28.80
N ASP A 595 10.04 32.68 -27.50
CA ASP A 595 11.06 31.82 -26.88
C ASP A 595 10.81 30.31 -27.09
N GLY A 596 9.58 29.90 -27.41
CA GLY A 596 9.18 28.50 -27.53
C GLY A 596 7.72 28.35 -27.93
N VAL A 597 7.31 27.14 -28.32
CA VAL A 597 5.90 26.76 -28.46
C VAL A 597 5.53 25.92 -27.24
N TRP A 598 4.89 26.57 -26.27
CA TRP A 598 4.70 25.97 -24.94
C TRP A 598 3.58 24.93 -24.92
N HIS A 599 3.91 23.76 -24.38
CA HIS A 599 2.96 22.75 -23.91
C HIS A 599 3.17 22.55 -22.42
N THR A 600 2.11 22.26 -21.67
CA THR A 600 2.18 22.13 -20.22
C THR A 600 1.46 20.91 -19.67
N GLY A 601 2.01 20.36 -18.59
CA GLY A 601 1.41 19.31 -17.77
C GLY A 601 1.53 19.64 -16.27
N VAL A 602 0.53 19.24 -15.49
CA VAL A 602 0.48 19.46 -14.04
C VAL A 602 0.89 18.17 -13.33
N LEU A 603 2.02 18.19 -12.64
CA LEU A 603 2.54 17.11 -11.82
C LEU A 603 2.04 17.25 -10.37
N VAL A 604 1.24 16.28 -9.93
CA VAL A 604 0.71 16.19 -8.57
C VAL A 604 0.33 14.72 -8.27
N PHE A 605 0.40 14.29 -7.00
CA PHE A 605 0.07 12.90 -6.60
C PHE A 605 0.84 11.81 -7.38
N GLY A 606 2.08 12.11 -7.78
CA GLY A 606 2.93 11.16 -8.51
C GLY A 606 2.56 10.94 -9.98
N LYS A 607 1.65 11.75 -10.54
CA LYS A 607 1.25 11.70 -11.95
C LYS A 607 1.30 13.08 -12.58
N GLU A 608 1.67 13.11 -13.85
CA GLU A 608 1.56 14.28 -14.70
C GLU A 608 0.25 14.22 -15.51
N TYR A 609 -0.54 15.28 -15.36
CA TYR A 609 -1.85 15.44 -15.99
C TYR A 609 -1.78 16.49 -17.09
N PHE A 610 -2.24 16.14 -18.29
CA PHE A 610 -2.27 17.06 -19.43
C PHE A 610 -3.43 16.69 -20.36
N PHE A 611 -3.87 17.64 -21.18
CA PHE A 611 -4.94 17.43 -22.15
C PHE A 611 -4.34 17.19 -23.54
N GLY A 612 -4.76 16.18 -24.28
CA GLY A 612 -4.20 15.88 -25.61
C GLY A 612 -5.06 14.90 -26.40
N GLY A 613 -4.49 14.26 -27.43
CA GLY A 613 -5.17 13.21 -28.19
C GLY A 613 -5.48 12.00 -27.29
N GLY A 614 -6.74 11.81 -26.99
CA GLY A 614 -7.33 10.90 -25.99
C GLY A 614 -8.13 11.59 -24.88
N GLY A 615 -8.23 12.92 -24.86
CA GLY A 615 -8.81 13.70 -23.76
C GLY A 615 -7.81 14.01 -22.63
N ILE A 616 -8.29 14.09 -21.39
CA ILE A 616 -7.42 14.26 -20.21
C ILE A 616 -6.59 12.99 -20.02
N GLN A 617 -5.27 13.15 -19.99
CA GLN A 617 -4.31 12.09 -19.76
C GLN A 617 -3.66 12.24 -18.39
N ALA A 618 -3.29 11.12 -17.79
CA ALA A 618 -2.58 11.04 -16.53
C ALA A 618 -1.59 9.89 -16.59
N MET A 619 -0.30 10.17 -16.44
CA MET A 619 0.74 9.14 -16.42
C MET A 619 1.92 9.57 -15.55
N ALA A 620 2.77 8.62 -15.15
CA ALA A 620 3.99 8.98 -14.44
C ALA A 620 4.87 9.89 -15.34
N PRO A 621 5.56 10.91 -14.78
CA PRO A 621 6.33 11.86 -15.58
C PRO A 621 7.42 11.20 -16.44
N GLU A 622 7.97 10.07 -16.00
CA GLU A 622 8.94 9.27 -16.76
C GLU A 622 8.31 8.68 -18.02
N LEU A 623 7.02 8.31 -17.97
CA LEU A 623 6.27 7.79 -19.12
C LEU A 623 5.92 8.88 -20.13
N VAL A 624 5.73 10.13 -19.69
CA VAL A 624 5.54 11.28 -20.60
C VAL A 624 6.78 11.46 -21.46
N VAL A 625 7.97 11.44 -20.84
CA VAL A 625 9.26 11.56 -21.54
C VAL A 625 9.48 10.38 -22.50
N GLN A 626 9.24 9.15 -22.06
CA GLN A 626 9.41 7.96 -22.89
C GLN A 626 8.46 7.91 -24.08
N ARG A 627 7.20 8.30 -23.88
CA ARG A 627 6.15 8.21 -24.90
C ARG A 627 6.26 9.30 -25.96
N TYR A 628 6.63 10.51 -25.56
CA TYR A 628 6.63 11.67 -26.46
C TYR A 628 8.03 12.14 -26.86
N GLY A 629 9.08 11.58 -26.26
CA GLY A 629 10.48 11.94 -26.57
C GLY A 629 10.83 13.38 -26.20
N MET A 630 10.07 14.01 -25.30
CA MET A 630 10.24 15.40 -24.91
C MET A 630 10.50 15.50 -23.40
N ASN A 631 11.59 16.17 -23.02
CA ASN A 631 11.85 16.53 -21.63
C ASN A 631 11.24 17.91 -21.32
N PRO A 632 10.75 18.17 -20.10
CA PRO A 632 10.33 19.50 -19.72
C PRO A 632 11.55 20.44 -19.78
N VAL A 633 11.42 21.51 -20.56
CA VAL A 633 12.47 22.55 -20.68
C VAL A 633 12.48 23.46 -19.47
N ARG A 634 11.35 23.54 -18.74
CA ARG A 634 11.23 24.23 -17.45
C ARG A 634 10.25 23.50 -16.55
N THR A 635 10.51 23.57 -15.25
CA THR A 635 9.65 23.06 -14.19
C THR A 635 9.31 24.24 -13.29
N VAL A 636 8.04 24.62 -13.21
CA VAL A 636 7.58 25.81 -12.48
C VAL A 636 6.82 25.36 -11.23
N PRO A 637 7.28 25.69 -10.01
CA PRO A 637 6.53 25.40 -8.80
C PRO A 637 5.24 26.23 -8.77
N LEU A 638 4.09 25.56 -8.58
CA LEU A 638 2.79 26.24 -8.51
C LEU A 638 2.29 26.44 -7.07
N GLY A 639 2.78 25.65 -6.12
CA GLY A 639 2.47 25.77 -4.69
C GLY A 639 1.93 24.47 -4.10
N ASP A 640 1.52 24.52 -2.84
CA ASP A 640 0.98 23.38 -2.11
C ASP A 640 -0.54 23.25 -2.29
N THR A 641 -1.04 22.05 -2.58
CA THR A 641 -2.48 21.75 -2.57
C THR A 641 -2.87 21.00 -1.31
N ILE A 642 -3.98 21.39 -0.68
CA ILE A 642 -4.62 20.64 0.41
C ILE A 642 -5.75 19.73 -0.09
N ARG A 643 -6.03 19.75 -1.39
CA ARG A 643 -7.02 18.88 -2.01
C ARG A 643 -6.48 17.46 -2.00
N SER A 644 -7.34 16.51 -1.69
CA SER A 644 -7.03 15.09 -1.81
C SER A 644 -6.95 14.67 -3.27
N GLN A 645 -6.22 13.57 -3.53
CA GLN A 645 -6.18 12.96 -4.86
C GLN A 645 -7.61 12.60 -5.35
N GLN A 646 -8.48 12.15 -4.46
CA GLN A 646 -9.87 11.80 -4.80
C GLN A 646 -10.70 13.01 -5.24
N GLU A 647 -10.55 14.17 -4.58
CA GLU A 647 -11.20 15.42 -4.98
C GLU A 647 -10.70 15.90 -6.34
N PHE A 648 -9.39 15.79 -6.59
CA PHE A 648 -8.84 16.15 -7.90
C PHE A 648 -9.31 15.20 -9.00
N GLU A 649 -9.33 13.89 -8.75
CA GLU A 649 -9.87 12.91 -9.70
C GLU A 649 -11.37 13.11 -9.96
N GLN A 650 -12.14 13.54 -8.96
CA GLN A 650 -13.54 13.91 -9.16
C GLN A 650 -13.67 15.16 -10.04
N PHE A 651 -12.86 16.19 -9.81
CA PHE A 651 -12.79 17.36 -10.68
C PHE A 651 -12.44 16.97 -12.13
N LEU A 652 -11.51 16.04 -12.34
CA LEU A 652 -11.17 15.54 -13.67
C LEU A 652 -12.34 14.78 -14.31
N ARG A 653 -13.06 13.95 -13.55
CA ARG A 653 -14.26 13.24 -14.04
C ARG A 653 -15.37 14.20 -14.45
N ASP A 654 -15.68 15.17 -13.61
CA ASP A 654 -16.75 16.14 -13.85
C ASP A 654 -16.46 17.03 -15.07
N ASN A 655 -15.18 17.30 -15.34
CA ASN A 655 -14.74 18.13 -16.47
C ASN A 655 -14.35 17.32 -17.71
N SER A 656 -14.23 15.99 -17.63
CA SER A 656 -13.79 15.14 -18.74
C SER A 656 -14.65 15.29 -20.00
N ALA A 657 -15.96 15.54 -19.86
CA ALA A 657 -16.86 15.80 -20.98
C ALA A 657 -16.56 17.09 -21.75
N ARG A 658 -15.86 18.05 -21.12
CA ARG A 658 -15.39 19.30 -21.74
C ARG A 658 -14.04 19.11 -22.44
N PHE A 659 -13.20 18.19 -21.97
CA PHE A 659 -11.83 17.95 -22.43
C PHE A 659 -11.71 16.63 -23.21
N THR A 660 -12.32 16.61 -24.39
CA THR A 660 -12.31 15.48 -25.34
C THR A 660 -11.52 15.81 -26.61
N ASP A 661 -11.21 14.81 -27.42
CA ASP A 661 -10.56 14.99 -28.72
C ASP A 661 -11.33 15.93 -29.65
N ALA A 662 -12.67 15.82 -29.64
CA ALA A 662 -13.53 16.64 -30.48
C ALA A 662 -13.56 18.11 -30.05
N THR A 663 -13.17 18.39 -28.81
CA THR A 663 -13.15 19.74 -28.22
C THR A 663 -11.75 20.35 -28.17
N TYR A 664 -10.71 19.62 -28.57
CA TYR A 664 -9.34 20.13 -28.55
C TYR A 664 -9.15 21.20 -29.64
N ASP A 665 -8.80 22.42 -29.25
CA ASP A 665 -8.49 23.53 -30.14
C ASP A 665 -7.10 24.07 -29.81
N LEU A 666 -6.22 24.08 -30.82
CA LEU A 666 -4.81 24.46 -30.67
C LEU A 666 -4.64 25.86 -30.07
N LEU A 667 -5.57 26.80 -30.28
CA LEU A 667 -5.42 28.21 -29.91
C LEU A 667 -6.16 28.58 -28.63
N ARG A 668 -7.34 28.01 -28.39
CA ARG A 668 -8.27 28.48 -27.36
C ARG A 668 -8.73 27.41 -26.38
N HIS A 669 -8.46 26.13 -26.65
CA HIS A 669 -8.87 25.04 -25.79
C HIS A 669 -7.89 23.87 -25.90
N ASN A 670 -6.70 24.07 -25.34
CA ASN A 670 -5.56 23.15 -25.41
C ASN A 670 -5.04 22.79 -24.00
N CYS A 671 -3.89 22.11 -23.96
CA CYS A 671 -3.22 21.67 -22.75
C CYS A 671 -2.92 22.80 -21.76
N ASN A 672 -2.61 24.00 -22.26
CA ASN A 672 -2.31 25.16 -21.41
C ASN A 672 -3.58 25.67 -20.72
N ASN A 673 -4.72 25.65 -21.41
CA ASN A 673 -6.00 26.01 -20.80
C ASN A 673 -6.42 24.98 -19.75
N PHE A 674 -6.21 23.69 -20.02
CA PHE A 674 -6.46 22.62 -19.05
C PHE A 674 -5.56 22.76 -17.82
N SER A 675 -4.25 22.93 -18.02
CA SER A 675 -3.28 23.11 -16.93
C SER A 675 -3.58 24.35 -16.09
N ASP A 676 -4.12 25.41 -16.69
CA ASP A 676 -4.60 26.60 -15.99
C ASP A 676 -5.84 26.32 -15.12
N GLU A 677 -6.85 25.60 -15.64
CA GLU A 677 -8.02 25.20 -14.86
C GLU A 677 -7.65 24.24 -13.72
N ALA A 678 -6.76 23.28 -13.99
CA ALA A 678 -6.27 22.33 -13.00
C ALA A 678 -5.43 23.03 -11.91
N ALA A 679 -4.54 23.95 -12.27
CA ALA A 679 -3.76 24.75 -11.32
C ALA A 679 -4.67 25.62 -10.45
N LYS A 680 -5.65 26.31 -11.03
CA LYS A 680 -6.64 27.10 -10.27
C LYS A 680 -7.42 26.26 -9.28
N PHE A 681 -7.80 25.05 -9.66
CA PHE A 681 -8.49 24.12 -8.76
C PHE A 681 -7.60 23.64 -7.61
N LEU A 682 -6.35 23.30 -7.91
CA LEU A 682 -5.41 22.69 -6.95
C LEU A 682 -4.79 23.70 -5.99
N VAL A 683 -4.31 24.83 -6.48
CA VAL A 683 -3.52 25.81 -5.70
C VAL A 683 -4.13 27.21 -5.68
N GLY A 684 -5.28 27.43 -6.33
CA GLY A 684 -5.99 28.72 -6.33
C GLY A 684 -5.43 29.77 -7.30
N SER A 685 -4.30 29.50 -7.96
CA SER A 685 -3.68 30.36 -8.97
C SER A 685 -3.50 29.63 -10.30
N GLY A 686 -3.59 30.38 -11.41
CA GLY A 686 -3.35 29.85 -12.76
C GLY A 686 -1.89 29.61 -13.09
N ILE A 687 -1.63 29.14 -14.31
CA ILE A 687 -0.27 28.98 -14.84
C ILE A 687 0.30 30.34 -15.32
N PRO A 688 1.62 30.47 -15.55
CA PRO A 688 2.22 31.73 -15.98
C PRO A 688 1.55 32.33 -17.23
N GLN A 689 1.18 33.61 -17.16
CA GLN A 689 0.38 34.28 -18.17
C GLN A 689 1.02 34.29 -19.57
N TYR A 690 2.36 34.34 -19.66
CA TYR A 690 3.08 34.28 -20.93
C TYR A 690 2.84 32.97 -21.72
N ILE A 691 2.45 31.89 -21.05
CA ILE A 691 2.08 30.61 -21.68
C ILE A 691 0.68 30.70 -22.29
N LEU A 692 -0.25 31.36 -21.58
CA LEU A 692 -1.65 31.53 -22.00
C LEU A 692 -1.82 32.60 -23.08
N ASP A 693 -0.96 33.62 -23.08
CA ASP A 693 -1.00 34.73 -24.05
C ASP A 693 -0.36 34.37 -25.40
N LEU A 694 0.48 33.32 -25.45
CA LEU A 694 1.23 32.92 -26.65
C LEU A 694 0.36 32.74 -27.91
N PRO A 695 -0.84 32.09 -27.86
CA PRO A 695 -1.72 31.99 -29.03
C PRO A 695 -2.25 33.35 -29.52
N ASN A 696 -2.63 34.24 -28.60
CA ASN A 696 -3.10 35.59 -28.94
C ASN A 696 -1.97 36.45 -29.51
N GLU A 697 -0.77 36.26 -28.99
CA GLU A 697 0.45 36.86 -29.46
C GLU A 697 0.82 36.44 -30.90
N ALA A 698 0.55 35.19 -31.28
CA ALA A 698 0.75 34.70 -32.65
C ALA A 698 -0.31 35.26 -33.63
N LEU A 699 -1.57 35.32 -33.19
CA LEU A 699 -2.71 35.85 -33.96
C LEU A 699 -2.62 37.35 -34.23
N ASN A 700 -2.04 38.12 -33.31
CA ASN A 700 -1.88 39.58 -33.42
C ASN A 700 -0.60 40.01 -34.18
N SER A 701 0.16 39.06 -34.74
CA SER A 701 1.35 39.37 -35.56
C SER A 701 0.96 39.73 -37.01
N PRO A 702 1.76 40.54 -37.73
CA PRO A 702 1.44 41.00 -39.09
C PRO A 702 1.24 39.88 -40.13
N PHE A 703 1.66 38.66 -39.82
CA PHE A 703 1.59 37.48 -40.69
C PHE A 703 0.62 36.38 -40.18
N GLY A 704 -0.12 36.63 -39.09
CA GLY A 704 -0.85 35.61 -38.33
C GLY A 704 -2.15 35.04 -38.94
N MET A 705 -2.63 35.54 -40.09
CA MET A 705 -3.94 35.11 -40.64
C MET A 705 -3.91 34.15 -41.85
N PRO A 706 -2.88 34.08 -42.72
CA PRO A 706 -2.87 33.07 -43.79
C PRO A 706 -2.11 31.77 -43.44
N ALA A 707 -1.19 31.79 -42.47
CA ALA A 707 -0.27 30.67 -42.20
C ALA A 707 -0.86 29.53 -41.34
N VAL A 708 -1.96 29.77 -40.62
CA VAL A 708 -2.58 28.77 -39.73
C VAL A 708 -3.66 27.94 -40.46
N ALA A 709 -4.09 28.36 -41.66
CA ALA A 709 -5.20 27.74 -42.39
C ALA A 709 -4.78 26.79 -43.54
N THR A 710 -3.48 26.56 -43.79
CA THR A 710 -3.01 25.80 -44.96
C THR A 710 -2.00 24.66 -44.70
N SER A 711 -1.80 24.22 -43.45
CA SER A 711 -0.99 23.04 -43.14
C SER A 711 -1.80 21.74 -42.94
N SER A 712 -2.97 21.65 -43.57
CA SER A 712 -3.66 20.37 -43.73
C SER A 712 -3.02 19.56 -44.87
N ALA A 713 -2.34 18.48 -44.49
CA ALA A 713 -1.95 17.32 -45.31
C ALA A 713 -0.83 17.50 -46.36
N ALA A 714 0.38 17.04 -46.03
CA ALA A 714 1.26 16.24 -46.90
C ALA A 714 2.30 15.46 -46.06
N PRO A 715 2.76 14.27 -46.51
CA PRO A 715 3.09 13.14 -45.66
C PRO A 715 4.55 13.15 -45.21
N VAL A 716 4.77 13.02 -43.90
CA VAL A 716 6.05 12.54 -43.36
C VAL A 716 6.03 11.02 -43.48
N ALA A 717 7.05 10.46 -44.10
CA ALA A 717 7.20 9.03 -44.34
C ALA A 717 6.92 8.22 -43.06
N SER A 718 5.89 7.39 -43.12
CA SER A 718 5.46 6.52 -42.04
C SER A 718 6.49 5.40 -41.83
N SER A 719 7.34 5.53 -40.80
CA SER A 719 7.79 4.33 -40.09
C SER A 719 6.63 3.93 -39.15
N SER A 720 5.89 2.92 -39.54
CA SER A 720 4.73 2.39 -38.82
C SER A 720 5.16 1.80 -37.47
N THR A 721 5.09 2.60 -36.40
CA THR A 721 4.95 2.09 -35.04
C THR A 721 3.46 2.03 -34.72
N VAL A 722 2.98 0.83 -34.35
CA VAL A 722 1.56 0.57 -34.08
C VAL A 722 1.22 1.20 -32.72
N ASP A 723 0.31 2.18 -32.68
CA ASP A 723 -0.20 2.76 -31.43
C ASP A 723 -1.03 1.72 -30.67
N LEU A 724 -0.37 1.01 -29.74
CA LEU A 724 -0.98 -0.03 -28.93
C LEU A 724 -2.03 0.52 -27.94
N ALA A 725 -2.10 1.83 -27.69
CA ALA A 725 -2.71 2.35 -26.46
C ALA A 725 -4.19 2.77 -26.50
N SER A 726 -4.85 2.87 -27.67
CA SER A 726 -6.16 3.59 -27.72
C SER A 726 -7.29 2.90 -28.49
N ARG A 727 -7.02 1.88 -29.32
CA ARG A 727 -8.03 1.33 -30.23
C ARG A 727 -8.88 0.21 -29.59
N ARG A 728 -10.15 0.52 -29.28
CA ARG A 728 -11.22 -0.49 -29.05
C ARG A 728 -11.80 -0.95 -30.38
N PHE A 729 -11.86 -2.26 -30.59
CA PHE A 729 -12.51 -2.83 -31.77
C PHE A 729 -14.02 -2.87 -31.57
N LYS A 730 -14.78 -2.40 -32.55
CA LYS A 730 -16.25 -2.47 -32.55
C LYS A 730 -16.76 -2.70 -33.97
N ILE A 731 -17.90 -3.35 -34.09
CA ILE A 731 -18.61 -3.43 -35.38
C ILE A 731 -19.59 -2.24 -35.43
N SER A 732 -19.43 -1.34 -36.40
CA SER A 732 -20.26 -0.13 -36.52
C SER A 732 -21.75 -0.41 -36.72
N GLY A 733 -22.60 0.48 -36.19
CA GLY A 733 -24.07 0.32 -36.17
C GLY A 733 -24.88 1.12 -37.21
N THR A 734 -24.30 1.90 -38.12
CA THR A 734 -25.05 2.78 -39.05
C THR A 734 -24.92 2.39 -40.53
N PRO A 735 -26.02 2.30 -41.31
CA PRO A 735 -27.36 1.81 -40.98
C PRO A 735 -27.69 0.49 -41.71
N ALA A 736 -28.61 -0.31 -41.16
CA ALA A 736 -29.35 -1.36 -41.86
C ALA A 736 -28.57 -2.52 -42.53
N LEU A 737 -27.74 -3.25 -41.78
CA LEU A 737 -27.49 -4.68 -42.09
C LEU A 737 -28.71 -5.51 -41.64
N HIS A 738 -29.85 -5.22 -42.28
CA HIS A 738 -31.07 -6.01 -42.24
C HIS A 738 -31.86 -6.05 -40.92
N LEU A 739 -31.81 -5.02 -40.08
CA LEU A 739 -32.64 -4.96 -38.86
C LEU A 739 -34.13 -5.13 -39.21
N ASP A 740 -34.60 -4.47 -40.27
CA ASP A 740 -35.95 -4.67 -40.80
C ASP A 740 -36.21 -6.11 -41.19
N LYS A 741 -35.26 -6.78 -41.86
CA LYS A 741 -35.44 -8.20 -42.20
C LYS A 741 -35.39 -9.11 -40.97
N MET A 742 -34.63 -8.76 -39.93
CA MET A 742 -34.61 -9.48 -38.65
C MET A 742 -35.94 -9.34 -37.94
N VAL A 743 -36.50 -8.13 -37.87
CA VAL A 743 -37.82 -7.86 -37.29
C VAL A 743 -38.93 -8.54 -38.12
N GLN A 744 -38.88 -8.47 -39.46
CA GLN A 744 -39.82 -9.19 -40.34
C GLN A 744 -39.68 -10.72 -40.19
N ARG A 745 -38.45 -11.24 -40.01
CA ARG A 745 -38.21 -12.66 -39.76
C ARG A 745 -38.79 -13.08 -38.41
N ILE A 746 -38.59 -12.29 -37.35
CA ILE A 746 -39.20 -12.51 -36.03
C ILE A 746 -40.73 -12.50 -36.16
N LYS A 747 -41.31 -11.55 -36.89
CA LYS A 747 -42.76 -11.45 -37.14
C LYS A 747 -43.31 -12.68 -37.87
N ALA A 748 -42.61 -13.14 -38.91
CA ALA A 748 -42.99 -14.34 -39.66
C ALA A 748 -42.85 -15.63 -38.82
N LEU A 749 -41.88 -15.69 -37.91
CA LEU A 749 -41.66 -16.82 -37.00
C LEU A 749 -42.59 -16.80 -35.78
N ASN A 750 -43.18 -15.67 -35.42
CA ASN A 750 -44.00 -15.50 -34.20
C ASN A 750 -45.42 -16.12 -34.28
N ALA A 751 -45.59 -17.25 -34.96
CA ALA A 751 -46.87 -17.95 -35.07
C ALA A 751 -47.38 -18.47 -33.71
N GLN A 752 -46.47 -18.76 -32.77
CA GLN A 752 -46.77 -19.25 -31.42
C GLN A 752 -46.93 -18.13 -30.37
N LYS A 753 -46.91 -16.85 -30.80
CA LYS A 753 -47.03 -15.66 -29.91
C LYS A 753 -46.01 -15.62 -28.75
N VAL A 754 -44.76 -15.94 -29.04
CA VAL A 754 -43.62 -15.76 -28.11
C VAL A 754 -43.47 -14.29 -27.72
N LEU A 755 -43.69 -13.38 -28.68
CA LEU A 755 -43.85 -11.95 -28.45
C LEU A 755 -45.31 -11.53 -28.60
N ARG A 756 -45.76 -10.57 -27.78
CA ARG A 756 -47.05 -9.88 -27.93
C ARG A 756 -47.00 -8.89 -29.10
N ASP A 757 -48.18 -8.52 -29.63
CA ASP A 757 -48.26 -7.58 -30.75
C ASP A 757 -47.62 -6.22 -30.41
N GLU A 758 -47.75 -5.76 -29.16
CA GLU A 758 -47.09 -4.55 -28.65
C GLU A 758 -45.55 -4.64 -28.65
N GLU A 759 -45.00 -5.83 -28.38
CA GLU A 759 -43.55 -6.09 -28.35
C GLU A 759 -42.98 -6.17 -29.77
N ILE A 760 -43.75 -6.69 -30.73
CA ILE A 760 -43.40 -6.64 -32.16
C ILE A 760 -43.41 -5.19 -32.65
N SER A 761 -44.46 -4.41 -32.31
CA SER A 761 -44.52 -2.99 -32.67
C SER A 761 -43.37 -2.19 -32.03
N ALA A 762 -42.95 -2.52 -30.82
CA ALA A 762 -41.76 -1.93 -30.21
C ALA A 762 -40.50 -2.23 -31.03
N LEU A 763 -40.28 -3.47 -31.46
CA LEU A 763 -39.15 -3.85 -32.30
C LEU A 763 -39.18 -3.19 -33.70
N GLU A 764 -40.35 -2.98 -34.30
CA GLU A 764 -40.49 -2.21 -35.54
C GLU A 764 -40.05 -0.74 -35.34
N GLY A 765 -40.31 -0.17 -34.15
CA GLY A 765 -39.83 1.15 -33.76
C GLY A 765 -38.31 1.27 -33.58
N LEU A 766 -37.60 0.16 -33.29
CA LEU A 766 -36.15 0.13 -33.13
C LEU A 766 -35.43 0.44 -34.46
N SER A 767 -35.89 -0.12 -35.58
CA SER A 767 -35.34 0.16 -36.91
C SER A 767 -35.44 1.65 -37.27
N VAL A 768 -36.60 2.25 -37.02
CA VAL A 768 -36.82 3.68 -37.28
C VAL A 768 -35.92 4.55 -36.41
N HIS A 769 -35.73 4.15 -35.14
CA HIS A 769 -34.88 4.88 -34.19
C HIS A 769 -33.40 4.89 -34.59
N VAL A 770 -32.86 3.73 -34.98
CA VAL A 770 -31.44 3.59 -35.37
C VAL A 770 -31.14 4.35 -36.68
N VAL A 771 -32.10 4.40 -37.62
CA VAL A 771 -31.94 5.15 -38.89
C VAL A 771 -31.97 6.66 -38.67
N ALA A 772 -32.73 7.15 -37.68
CA ALA A 772 -32.85 8.58 -37.39
C ALA A 772 -31.62 9.21 -36.70
N ASN A 773 -30.59 8.42 -36.35
CA ASN A 773 -29.35 8.85 -35.70
C ASN A 773 -29.55 9.75 -34.45
N ASN A 774 -30.68 9.60 -33.76
CA ASN A 774 -31.05 10.42 -32.60
C ASN A 774 -30.17 10.08 -31.40
N GLN A 775 -29.44 11.07 -30.88
CA GLN A 775 -28.41 10.90 -29.83
C GLN A 775 -28.95 10.61 -28.42
N LYS A 776 -30.27 10.47 -28.23
CA LYS A 776 -30.88 10.03 -26.95
C LYS A 776 -31.99 9.02 -27.21
N VAL A 777 -31.84 7.83 -26.61
CA VAL A 777 -32.88 6.81 -26.56
C VAL A 777 -33.82 7.13 -25.41
N ASP A 778 -35.13 7.13 -25.66
CA ASP A 778 -36.13 7.14 -24.59
C ASP A 778 -35.96 5.86 -23.74
N ALA A 779 -35.70 6.03 -22.44
CA ALA A 779 -35.40 4.94 -21.52
C ALA A 779 -36.49 3.84 -21.51
N ILE A 780 -37.75 4.25 -21.66
CA ILE A 780 -38.91 3.33 -21.70
C ILE A 780 -38.85 2.45 -22.96
N LYS A 781 -38.42 3.00 -24.09
CA LYS A 781 -38.30 2.25 -25.36
C LYS A 781 -37.11 1.28 -25.32
N SER A 782 -36.00 1.71 -24.73
CA SER A 782 -34.82 0.85 -24.55
C SER A 782 -35.15 -0.41 -23.72
N GLU A 783 -35.88 -0.22 -22.61
CA GLU A 783 -36.36 -1.31 -21.77
C GLU A 783 -37.26 -2.29 -22.54
N GLN A 784 -38.22 -1.78 -23.33
CA GLN A 784 -39.10 -2.62 -24.14
C GLN A 784 -38.33 -3.45 -25.19
N TRP A 785 -37.30 -2.89 -25.82
CA TRP A 785 -36.47 -3.60 -26.79
C TRP A 785 -35.64 -4.71 -26.14
N TRP A 786 -34.99 -4.43 -25.00
CA TRP A 786 -34.20 -5.42 -24.29
C TRP A 786 -35.06 -6.55 -23.73
N LYS A 787 -36.27 -6.28 -23.23
CA LYS A 787 -37.23 -7.31 -22.82
C LYS A 787 -37.63 -8.24 -23.97
N ALA A 788 -37.89 -7.68 -25.15
CA ALA A 788 -38.23 -8.48 -26.33
C ALA A 788 -37.04 -9.34 -26.78
N VAL A 789 -35.83 -8.79 -26.81
CA VAL A 789 -34.61 -9.54 -27.17
C VAL A 789 -34.31 -10.65 -26.16
N ASN A 790 -34.44 -10.38 -24.87
CA ASN A 790 -34.25 -11.36 -23.80
C ASN A 790 -35.20 -12.57 -23.97
N LYS A 791 -36.50 -12.33 -24.20
CA LYS A 791 -37.48 -13.40 -24.46
C LYS A 791 -37.12 -14.29 -25.65
N LEU A 792 -36.58 -13.69 -26.71
CA LEU A 792 -36.19 -14.40 -27.92
C LEU A 792 -34.91 -15.23 -27.70
N LEU A 793 -33.90 -14.68 -27.00
CA LEU A 793 -32.66 -15.39 -26.67
C LEU A 793 -32.90 -16.52 -25.65
N ALA A 794 -33.85 -16.34 -24.73
CA ALA A 794 -34.25 -17.35 -23.75
C ALA A 794 -34.90 -18.60 -24.38
N GLN A 795 -35.28 -18.57 -25.66
CA GLN A 795 -35.74 -19.75 -26.39
C GLN A 795 -34.60 -20.74 -26.72
N GLY A 796 -33.34 -20.38 -26.41
CA GLY A 796 -32.17 -21.22 -26.64
C GLY A 796 -31.61 -21.10 -28.05
N HIS A 797 -30.38 -21.60 -28.23
CA HIS A 797 -29.61 -21.45 -29.46
C HIS A 797 -30.13 -22.31 -30.64
N GLU A 798 -30.91 -23.35 -30.35
CA GLU A 798 -31.60 -24.19 -31.34
C GLU A 798 -32.83 -23.50 -31.95
N SER A 799 -33.30 -22.42 -31.33
CA SER A 799 -34.46 -21.68 -31.79
C SER A 799 -34.19 -20.93 -33.10
N SER A 800 -35.19 -20.93 -33.99
CA SER A 800 -35.17 -20.10 -35.20
C SER A 800 -35.14 -18.59 -34.89
N PHE A 801 -35.45 -18.19 -33.65
CA PHE A 801 -35.37 -16.81 -33.17
C PHE A 801 -33.95 -16.39 -32.75
N PHE A 802 -33.03 -17.33 -32.51
CA PHE A 802 -31.74 -17.03 -31.92
C PHE A 802 -30.88 -16.12 -32.80
N PHE A 803 -30.73 -16.46 -34.08
CA PHE A 803 -29.95 -15.66 -35.03
C PHE A 803 -30.47 -14.21 -35.20
N PRO A 804 -31.77 -13.97 -35.46
CA PRO A 804 -32.27 -12.59 -35.55
C PRO A 804 -32.19 -11.86 -34.20
N ALA A 805 -32.36 -12.54 -33.06
CA ALA A 805 -32.22 -11.92 -31.74
C ALA A 805 -30.78 -11.46 -31.44
N LEU A 806 -29.76 -12.25 -31.79
CA LEU A 806 -28.36 -11.82 -31.71
C LEU A 806 -28.09 -10.59 -32.57
N GLY A 807 -28.70 -10.52 -33.75
CA GLY A 807 -28.60 -9.36 -34.64
C GLY A 807 -29.19 -8.08 -34.03
N LEU A 808 -30.31 -8.18 -33.31
CA LEU A 808 -30.89 -7.07 -32.54
C LEU A 808 -29.99 -6.68 -31.36
N ALA A 809 -29.53 -7.64 -30.56
CA ALA A 809 -28.67 -7.42 -29.40
C ALA A 809 -27.36 -6.70 -29.78
N ARG A 810 -26.73 -7.10 -30.89
CA ARG A 810 -25.50 -6.49 -31.43
C ARG A 810 -25.66 -4.98 -31.65
N VAL A 811 -26.82 -4.55 -32.14
CA VAL A 811 -27.12 -3.14 -32.44
C VAL A 811 -27.50 -2.37 -31.19
N LEU A 812 -28.28 -2.99 -30.30
CA LEU A 812 -28.69 -2.37 -29.04
C LEU A 812 -27.50 -2.09 -28.10
N LEU A 813 -26.46 -2.93 -28.10
CA LEU A 813 -25.23 -2.71 -27.30
C LEU A 813 -24.46 -1.45 -27.69
N LEU A 814 -24.62 -0.97 -28.92
CA LEU A 814 -23.98 0.25 -29.42
C LEU A 814 -24.77 1.53 -29.13
N GLN A 815 -25.99 1.41 -28.59
CA GLN A 815 -26.79 2.57 -28.22
C GLN A 815 -26.25 3.21 -26.93
N PRO A 816 -26.28 4.55 -26.80
CA PRO A 816 -25.88 5.24 -25.58
C PRO A 816 -26.68 4.71 -24.39
N ALA A 817 -26.01 4.36 -23.29
CA ALA A 817 -26.66 3.79 -22.12
C ALA A 817 -27.29 4.90 -21.26
N ASP A 818 -28.60 4.78 -20.98
CA ASP A 818 -29.18 5.36 -19.77
C ASP A 818 -29.06 4.28 -18.68
N VAL A 819 -28.29 4.57 -17.62
CA VAL A 819 -27.64 3.56 -16.78
C VAL A 819 -28.62 2.78 -15.86
N SER A 820 -29.88 3.19 -15.73
CA SER A 820 -30.77 2.61 -14.70
C SER A 820 -31.97 1.79 -15.18
N VAL A 821 -32.45 1.90 -16.42
CA VAL A 821 -33.83 1.44 -16.75
C VAL A 821 -33.91 0.04 -17.40
N ALA A 822 -32.80 -0.58 -17.80
CA ALA A 822 -32.82 -1.90 -18.48
C ALA A 822 -31.63 -2.82 -18.16
N PHE A 823 -30.93 -2.60 -17.05
CA PHE A 823 -29.69 -3.32 -16.73
C PHE A 823 -29.89 -4.83 -16.54
N GLU A 824 -30.94 -5.25 -15.84
CA GLU A 824 -31.24 -6.67 -15.60
C GLU A 824 -31.56 -7.43 -16.88
N ASP A 825 -32.37 -6.85 -17.78
CA ASP A 825 -32.70 -7.48 -19.07
C ASP A 825 -31.48 -7.57 -20.00
N LYS A 826 -30.58 -6.58 -19.96
CA LYS A 826 -29.30 -6.61 -20.67
C LYS A 826 -28.41 -7.73 -20.15
N LYS A 827 -28.26 -7.82 -18.83
CA LYS A 827 -27.47 -8.86 -18.15
C LYS A 827 -28.00 -10.25 -18.46
N ALA A 828 -29.31 -10.47 -18.35
CA ALA A 828 -29.96 -11.74 -18.70
C ALA A 828 -29.76 -12.12 -20.17
N SER A 829 -29.87 -11.14 -21.08
CA SER A 829 -29.61 -11.36 -22.52
C SER A 829 -28.17 -11.78 -22.78
N PHE A 830 -27.20 -11.19 -22.07
CA PHE A 830 -25.79 -11.54 -22.22
C PHE A 830 -25.46 -12.89 -21.58
N GLU A 831 -26.08 -13.24 -20.45
CA GLU A 831 -25.98 -14.59 -19.88
C GLU A 831 -26.46 -15.66 -20.87
N ALA A 832 -27.56 -15.42 -21.60
CA ALA A 832 -28.00 -16.32 -22.66
C ALA A 832 -26.99 -16.44 -23.82
N VAL A 833 -26.27 -15.36 -24.13
CA VAL A 833 -25.17 -15.36 -25.11
C VAL A 833 -23.97 -16.17 -24.61
N VAL A 834 -23.54 -15.97 -23.36
CA VAL A 834 -22.45 -16.72 -22.74
C VAL A 834 -22.79 -18.21 -22.65
N HIS A 835 -24.01 -18.55 -22.26
CA HIS A 835 -24.45 -19.95 -22.17
C HIS A 835 -24.40 -20.67 -23.53
N ALA A 836 -24.70 -19.96 -24.63
CA ALA A 836 -24.56 -20.53 -25.97
C ALA A 836 -23.10 -20.80 -26.39
N THR A 837 -22.11 -20.15 -25.74
CA THR A 837 -20.69 -20.43 -25.95
C THR A 837 -20.18 -21.65 -25.18
N GLU A 838 -20.89 -22.06 -24.12
CA GLU A 838 -20.50 -23.17 -23.24
C GLU A 838 -20.95 -24.54 -23.75
N ALA A 839 -21.77 -24.58 -24.81
CA ALA A 839 -22.23 -25.82 -25.42
C ALA A 839 -21.10 -26.53 -26.19
N ASP A 840 -20.71 -27.72 -25.75
CA ASP A 840 -19.66 -28.55 -26.38
C ASP A 840 -20.21 -29.94 -26.81
N PRO A 841 -20.03 -30.38 -28.07
CA PRO A 841 -19.53 -29.62 -29.23
C PRO A 841 -20.56 -28.58 -29.69
N SER A 842 -20.09 -27.37 -30.02
CA SER A 842 -20.97 -26.24 -30.36
C SER A 842 -21.87 -26.57 -31.55
N PRO A 843 -23.21 -26.68 -31.36
CA PRO A 843 -24.16 -26.98 -32.43
C PRO A 843 -24.48 -25.76 -33.31
N LEU A 844 -23.76 -24.65 -33.11
CA LEU A 844 -23.98 -23.38 -33.80
C LEU A 844 -23.52 -23.44 -35.25
N THR A 845 -24.39 -22.98 -36.16
CA THR A 845 -24.02 -22.74 -37.56
C THR A 845 -22.93 -21.66 -37.67
N ALA A 846 -22.16 -21.66 -38.76
CA ALA A 846 -21.12 -20.65 -39.01
C ALA A 846 -21.66 -19.20 -38.93
N ALA A 847 -22.90 -18.98 -39.39
CA ALA A 847 -23.55 -17.67 -39.29
C ALA A 847 -23.89 -17.28 -37.84
N GLN A 848 -24.38 -18.23 -37.03
CA GLN A 848 -24.65 -18.00 -35.61
C GLN A 848 -23.36 -17.73 -34.82
N LYS A 849 -22.29 -18.48 -35.07
CA LYS A 849 -20.98 -18.25 -34.43
C LYS A 849 -20.47 -16.84 -34.71
N THR A 850 -20.46 -16.41 -35.98
CA THR A 850 -20.02 -15.06 -36.36
C THR A 850 -20.88 -13.96 -35.72
N MET A 851 -22.21 -14.13 -35.70
CA MET A 851 -23.10 -13.14 -35.08
C MET A 851 -22.93 -13.09 -33.56
N LEU A 852 -22.70 -14.24 -32.92
CA LEU A 852 -22.46 -14.32 -31.47
C LEU A 852 -21.16 -13.59 -31.09
N LEU A 853 -20.07 -13.84 -31.81
CA LEU A 853 -18.79 -13.15 -31.60
C LEU A 853 -18.93 -11.64 -31.82
N ALA A 854 -19.75 -11.21 -32.77
CA ALA A 854 -20.05 -9.79 -32.97
C ALA A 854 -20.78 -9.16 -31.78
N VAL A 855 -21.67 -9.89 -31.11
CA VAL A 855 -22.34 -9.44 -29.86
C VAL A 855 -21.32 -9.32 -28.73
N LEU A 856 -20.47 -10.33 -28.52
CA LEU A 856 -19.41 -10.30 -27.50
C LEU A 856 -18.44 -9.13 -27.72
N LEU A 857 -18.03 -8.88 -28.97
CA LEU A 857 -17.13 -7.78 -29.31
C LEU A 857 -17.76 -6.41 -28.98
N ASN A 858 -19.03 -6.21 -29.35
CA ASN A 858 -19.75 -4.96 -29.09
C ASN A 858 -20.06 -4.74 -27.60
N ALA A 859 -20.13 -5.79 -26.78
CA ALA A 859 -20.34 -5.68 -25.33
C ALA A 859 -19.23 -4.84 -24.64
N PHE A 860 -17.99 -4.95 -25.12
CA PHE A 860 -16.83 -4.17 -24.64
C PHE A 860 -16.78 -2.72 -25.18
N SER A 861 -17.65 -2.37 -26.13
CA SER A 861 -17.71 -1.04 -26.74
C SER A 861 -18.55 -0.05 -25.93
N ASN A 862 -19.36 -0.53 -24.99
CA ASN A 862 -20.18 0.28 -24.10
C ASN A 862 -19.52 0.37 -22.72
N SER A 863 -19.11 1.57 -22.30
CA SER A 863 -18.36 1.78 -21.05
C SER A 863 -19.11 1.30 -19.80
N GLY A 864 -20.44 1.37 -19.78
CA GLY A 864 -21.28 0.87 -18.68
C GLY A 864 -21.52 -0.65 -18.70
N TYR A 865 -21.10 -1.35 -19.75
CA TYR A 865 -21.32 -2.79 -19.94
C TYR A 865 -20.02 -3.62 -20.07
N SER A 866 -18.90 -2.93 -20.32
CA SER A 866 -17.57 -3.54 -20.45
C SER A 866 -17.16 -4.32 -19.20
N ASP A 867 -17.56 -3.88 -17.99
CA ASP A 867 -17.26 -4.56 -16.73
C ASP A 867 -18.03 -5.89 -16.59
N VAL A 868 -19.30 -5.92 -17.02
CA VAL A 868 -20.11 -7.14 -17.05
C VAL A 868 -19.53 -8.14 -18.05
N ALA A 869 -19.11 -7.66 -19.23
CA ALA A 869 -18.48 -8.49 -20.24
C ALA A 869 -17.13 -9.05 -19.78
N LEU A 870 -16.33 -8.26 -19.06
CA LEU A 870 -15.06 -8.71 -18.49
C LEU A 870 -15.25 -9.80 -17.43
N SER A 871 -16.19 -9.59 -16.49
CA SER A 871 -16.49 -10.57 -15.44
C SER A 871 -16.97 -11.92 -16.00
N GLY A 872 -17.72 -11.91 -17.10
CA GLY A 872 -18.14 -13.13 -17.80
C GLY A 872 -17.08 -13.77 -18.71
N SER A 873 -15.93 -13.11 -18.93
CA SER A 873 -14.93 -13.53 -19.92
C SER A 873 -14.29 -14.90 -19.69
N PRO A 874 -14.01 -15.38 -18.46
CA PRO A 874 -13.47 -16.73 -18.27
C PRO A 874 -14.37 -17.84 -18.86
N ARG A 875 -15.69 -17.58 -18.95
CA ARG A 875 -16.68 -18.57 -19.44
C ARG A 875 -16.71 -18.66 -20.96
N PHE A 876 -16.58 -17.54 -21.67
CA PHE A 876 -16.65 -17.52 -23.15
C PHE A 876 -15.27 -17.50 -23.84
N LEU A 877 -14.18 -17.16 -23.16
CA LEU A 877 -12.83 -17.18 -23.73
C LEU A 877 -12.42 -18.55 -24.30
N PRO A 878 -12.75 -19.71 -23.68
CA PRO A 878 -12.48 -21.01 -24.28
C PRO A 878 -13.12 -21.19 -25.67
N PHE A 879 -14.35 -20.71 -25.84
CA PHE A 879 -15.04 -20.70 -27.14
C PHE A 879 -14.36 -19.75 -28.15
N VAL A 880 -13.90 -18.59 -27.69
CA VAL A 880 -13.18 -17.62 -28.52
C VAL A 880 -11.87 -18.20 -29.04
N PHE A 881 -11.07 -18.83 -28.17
CA PHE A 881 -9.81 -19.49 -28.55
C PHE A 881 -10.04 -20.73 -29.42
N SER A 882 -11.05 -21.57 -29.12
CA SER A 882 -11.36 -22.74 -29.94
C SER A 882 -11.82 -22.36 -31.36
N THR A 883 -12.57 -21.26 -31.50
CA THR A 883 -12.96 -20.68 -32.79
C THR A 883 -11.74 -20.24 -33.61
N ILE A 884 -10.70 -19.69 -32.97
CA ILE A 884 -9.45 -19.33 -33.65
C ILE A 884 -8.69 -20.58 -34.10
N ALA A 885 -8.63 -21.59 -33.24
CA ALA A 885 -7.88 -22.82 -33.48
C ALA A 885 -8.55 -23.77 -34.50
N ASP A 886 -9.85 -23.62 -34.76
CA ASP A 886 -10.59 -24.45 -35.72
C ASP A 886 -10.40 -23.99 -37.17
N PRO A 887 -9.73 -24.79 -38.04
CA PRO A 887 -9.51 -24.44 -39.43
C PRO A 887 -10.81 -24.40 -40.26
N SER A 888 -11.87 -25.11 -39.83
CA SER A 888 -13.16 -25.18 -40.53
C SER A 888 -14.05 -23.95 -40.30
N THR A 889 -13.68 -23.09 -39.34
CA THR A 889 -14.39 -21.86 -39.01
C THR A 889 -14.12 -20.76 -40.06
N SER A 890 -15.08 -19.84 -40.26
CA SER A 890 -14.94 -18.77 -41.26
C SER A 890 -13.84 -17.78 -40.90
N GLN A 891 -13.33 -17.07 -41.90
CA GLN A 891 -12.27 -16.09 -41.74
C GLN A 891 -12.71 -14.93 -40.83
N GLU A 892 -13.95 -14.48 -40.97
CA GLU A 892 -14.54 -13.40 -40.19
C GLU A 892 -14.64 -13.76 -38.71
N ALA A 893 -15.05 -14.99 -38.38
CA ALA A 893 -15.16 -15.44 -36.99
C ALA A 893 -13.81 -15.45 -36.27
N ARG A 894 -12.74 -15.91 -36.93
CA ARG A 894 -11.38 -15.89 -36.37
C ARG A 894 -10.87 -14.48 -36.08
N VAL A 895 -11.13 -13.54 -36.99
CA VAL A 895 -10.76 -12.12 -36.81
C VAL A 895 -11.54 -11.49 -35.65
N LEU A 896 -12.84 -11.77 -35.54
CA LEU A 896 -13.66 -11.28 -34.42
C LEU A 896 -13.17 -11.83 -33.08
N SER A 897 -12.81 -13.11 -33.02
CA SER A 897 -12.24 -13.72 -31.81
C SER A 897 -10.95 -13.03 -31.37
N ALA A 898 -10.03 -12.73 -32.30
CA ALA A 898 -8.80 -12.02 -31.99
C ALA A 898 -9.08 -10.59 -31.45
N HIS A 899 -10.07 -9.90 -32.01
CA HIS A 899 -10.47 -8.58 -31.52
C HIS A 899 -11.15 -8.63 -30.14
N ILE A 900 -11.89 -9.69 -29.82
CA ILE A 900 -12.47 -9.90 -28.47
C ILE A 900 -11.36 -10.01 -27.44
N ILE A 901 -10.33 -10.82 -27.71
CA ILE A 901 -9.15 -10.93 -26.82
C ILE A 901 -8.52 -9.55 -26.60
N SER A 902 -8.31 -8.78 -27.66
CA SER A 902 -7.75 -7.43 -27.57
C SER A 902 -8.61 -6.46 -26.73
N ASN A 903 -9.93 -6.53 -26.87
CA ASN A 903 -10.86 -5.73 -26.08
C ASN A 903 -10.92 -6.18 -24.61
N CYS A 904 -10.84 -7.48 -24.32
CA CYS A 904 -10.70 -8.00 -22.96
C CYS A 904 -9.44 -7.43 -22.31
N CYS A 905 -8.29 -7.51 -22.99
CA CYS A 905 -7.02 -6.96 -22.48
C CYS A 905 -7.10 -5.47 -22.18
N LEU A 906 -7.85 -4.70 -22.98
CA LEU A 906 -8.04 -3.26 -22.80
C LEU A 906 -9.03 -2.92 -21.68
N ALA A 907 -9.92 -3.84 -21.31
CA ALA A 907 -10.89 -3.64 -20.24
C ALA A 907 -10.36 -4.06 -18.85
N LEU A 908 -9.24 -4.81 -18.80
CA LEU A 908 -8.68 -5.34 -17.56
C LEU A 908 -8.32 -4.25 -16.54
N LYS A 909 -8.63 -4.54 -15.28
CA LYS A 909 -8.29 -3.73 -14.11
C LYS A 909 -7.36 -4.53 -13.19
N ILE A 910 -6.69 -3.84 -12.27
CA ILE A 910 -5.84 -4.48 -11.26
C ILE A 910 -6.72 -5.40 -10.39
N GLY A 911 -6.30 -6.66 -10.19
CA GLY A 911 -7.03 -7.67 -9.41
C GLY A 911 -7.71 -8.79 -10.21
N GLU A 912 -7.66 -8.76 -11.55
CA GLU A 912 -8.33 -9.74 -12.44
C GLU A 912 -7.42 -10.92 -12.87
N GLU A 913 -6.72 -11.55 -11.92
CA GLU A 913 -5.66 -12.55 -12.19
C GLU A 913 -6.14 -13.79 -12.96
N VAL A 914 -7.37 -14.24 -12.71
CA VAL A 914 -7.98 -15.39 -13.40
C VAL A 914 -8.16 -15.09 -14.90
N VAL A 915 -8.56 -13.87 -15.24
CA VAL A 915 -8.75 -13.45 -16.64
C VAL A 915 -7.41 -13.31 -17.33
N VAL A 916 -6.41 -12.71 -16.65
CA VAL A 916 -5.02 -12.60 -17.14
C VAL A 916 -4.46 -14.00 -17.46
N THR A 917 -4.60 -14.93 -16.53
CA THR A 917 -4.12 -16.31 -16.69
C THR A 917 -4.80 -17.02 -17.87
N THR A 918 -6.13 -16.90 -17.98
CA THR A 918 -6.92 -17.51 -19.06
C THR A 918 -6.50 -16.97 -20.43
N ILE A 919 -6.27 -15.66 -20.54
CA ILE A 919 -5.86 -15.03 -21.79
C ILE A 919 -4.43 -15.44 -22.16
N VAL A 920 -3.48 -15.39 -21.22
CA VAL A 920 -2.07 -15.73 -21.50
C VAL A 920 -1.96 -17.20 -21.93
N CYS A 921 -2.49 -18.13 -21.15
CA CYS A 921 -2.47 -19.56 -21.49
C CYS A 921 -3.11 -19.85 -22.85
N GLY A 922 -4.33 -19.33 -23.08
CA GLY A 922 -5.06 -19.53 -24.33
C GLY A 922 -4.37 -18.91 -25.54
N ALA A 923 -3.75 -17.73 -25.36
CA ALA A 923 -3.04 -17.05 -26.43
C ALA A 923 -1.73 -17.75 -26.80
N VAL A 924 -0.92 -18.19 -25.82
CA VAL A 924 0.32 -18.93 -26.10
C VAL A 924 -0.01 -20.25 -26.80
N GLU A 925 -0.98 -21.01 -26.30
CA GLU A 925 -1.39 -22.28 -26.92
C GLU A 925 -1.89 -22.08 -28.35
N THR A 926 -2.71 -21.05 -28.57
CA THR A 926 -3.25 -20.74 -29.90
C THR A 926 -2.15 -20.32 -30.87
N LEU A 927 -1.21 -19.48 -30.43
CA LEU A 927 -0.06 -19.06 -31.24
C LEU A 927 0.86 -20.25 -31.54
N ASP A 928 1.08 -21.16 -30.59
CA ASP A 928 1.89 -22.37 -30.83
C ASP A 928 1.24 -23.26 -31.89
N ARG A 929 -0.09 -23.47 -31.82
CA ARG A 929 -0.84 -24.20 -32.85
C ARG A 929 -0.74 -23.54 -34.22
N ILE A 930 -0.87 -22.20 -34.28
CA ILE A 930 -0.73 -21.42 -35.52
C ILE A 930 0.71 -21.54 -36.08
N SER A 931 1.73 -21.52 -35.22
CA SER A 931 3.14 -21.64 -35.64
C SER A 931 3.45 -22.97 -36.33
N ARG A 932 2.73 -24.04 -35.97
CA ARG A 932 2.90 -25.38 -36.57
C ARG A 932 2.18 -25.52 -37.93
N ALA A 933 1.23 -24.66 -38.24
CA ALA A 933 0.53 -24.64 -39.52
C ALA A 933 1.36 -23.86 -40.57
N GLN A 934 2.07 -24.58 -41.45
CA GLN A 934 3.08 -24.02 -42.37
C GLN A 934 2.57 -23.07 -43.47
N ALA A 935 1.27 -22.84 -43.60
CA ALA A 935 0.71 -21.88 -44.56
C ALA A 935 0.56 -20.50 -43.91
N SER A 936 0.82 -19.41 -44.68
CA SER A 936 0.60 -18.03 -44.24
C SER A 936 -0.49 -17.39 -45.10
N SER A 937 -1.62 -17.02 -44.49
CA SER A 937 -2.72 -16.29 -45.13
C SER A 937 -2.90 -14.90 -44.52
N SER A 938 -3.44 -13.94 -45.27
CA SER A 938 -3.72 -12.58 -44.76
C SER A 938 -4.58 -12.58 -43.49
N VAL A 939 -5.50 -13.54 -43.37
CA VAL A 939 -6.38 -13.71 -42.21
C VAL A 939 -5.63 -14.23 -41.00
N GLN A 940 -4.66 -15.13 -41.20
CA GLN A 940 -3.79 -15.61 -40.14
C GLN A 940 -2.88 -14.49 -39.64
N GLN A 941 -2.41 -13.60 -40.52
CA GLN A 941 -1.65 -12.40 -40.13
C GLN A 941 -2.50 -11.49 -39.23
N GLN A 942 -3.75 -11.19 -39.61
CA GLN A 942 -4.67 -10.38 -38.79
C GLN A 942 -5.01 -11.04 -37.44
N THR A 943 -5.11 -12.37 -37.42
CA THR A 943 -5.37 -13.14 -36.21
C THR A 943 -4.18 -13.07 -35.24
N ILE A 944 -2.96 -13.26 -35.76
CA ILE A 944 -1.72 -13.14 -34.98
C ILE A 944 -1.58 -11.71 -34.45
N GLU A 945 -1.79 -10.71 -35.30
CA GLU A 945 -1.76 -9.29 -34.90
C GLU A 945 -2.70 -9.02 -33.72
N GLY A 946 -3.97 -9.44 -33.80
CA GLY A 946 -4.95 -9.21 -32.74
C GLY A 946 -4.57 -9.85 -31.40
N ILE A 947 -4.03 -11.08 -31.42
CA ILE A 947 -3.57 -11.78 -30.22
C ILE A 947 -2.33 -11.11 -29.63
N ILE A 948 -1.34 -10.78 -30.47
CA ILE A 948 -0.07 -10.18 -30.04
C ILE A 948 -0.27 -8.76 -29.51
N VAL A 949 -1.14 -7.95 -30.13
CA VAL A 949 -1.53 -6.63 -29.59
C VAL A 949 -2.17 -6.78 -28.21
N GLY A 950 -3.06 -7.77 -28.04
CA GLY A 950 -3.69 -8.07 -26.74
C GLY A 950 -2.67 -8.50 -25.68
N LEU A 951 -1.75 -9.40 -26.04
CA LEU A 951 -0.69 -9.86 -25.15
C LEU A 951 0.29 -8.75 -24.79
N GLY A 952 0.76 -7.95 -25.75
CA GLY A 952 1.65 -6.81 -25.47
C GLY A 952 1.05 -5.85 -24.45
N ARG A 953 -0.26 -5.58 -24.52
CA ARG A 953 -0.96 -4.75 -23.52
C ARG A 953 -0.98 -5.39 -22.13
N LEU A 954 -1.23 -6.69 -22.06
CA LEU A 954 -1.18 -7.43 -20.80
C LEU A 954 0.22 -7.37 -20.19
N LEU A 955 1.23 -7.62 -21.01
CA LEU A 955 2.64 -7.63 -20.61
C LEU A 955 3.14 -6.25 -20.19
N LEU A 956 2.62 -5.16 -20.74
CA LEU A 956 2.92 -3.80 -20.30
C LEU A 956 2.39 -3.52 -18.88
N ASN A 957 1.18 -3.99 -18.57
CA ASN A 957 0.44 -3.55 -17.39
C ASN A 957 0.43 -4.56 -16.23
N PHE A 958 0.75 -5.83 -16.49
CA PHE A 958 0.62 -6.90 -15.50
C PHE A 958 1.88 -7.76 -15.43
N GLU A 959 2.54 -7.75 -14.27
CA GLU A 959 3.74 -8.54 -14.02
C GLU A 959 3.48 -10.05 -14.07
N ALA A 960 2.36 -10.50 -13.48
CA ALA A 960 1.92 -11.90 -13.56
C ALA A 960 1.77 -12.40 -15.01
N ALA A 961 1.38 -11.51 -15.95
CA ALA A 961 1.32 -11.86 -17.36
C ALA A 961 2.70 -12.06 -17.97
N ARG A 962 3.71 -11.26 -17.56
CA ARG A 962 5.11 -11.40 -18.00
C ARG A 962 5.69 -12.70 -17.50
N SER A 963 5.61 -12.96 -16.20
CA SER A 963 6.14 -14.19 -15.58
C SER A 963 5.53 -15.45 -16.20
N LEU A 964 4.19 -15.49 -16.35
CA LEU A 964 3.50 -16.63 -16.95
C LEU A 964 3.84 -16.82 -18.43
N SER A 965 4.04 -15.73 -19.18
CA SER A 965 4.43 -15.80 -20.60
C SER A 965 5.85 -16.33 -20.79
N VAL A 966 6.76 -16.04 -19.86
CA VAL A 966 8.10 -16.64 -19.81
C VAL A 966 8.00 -18.14 -19.53
N GLU A 967 7.23 -18.53 -18.52
CA GLU A 967 7.05 -19.93 -18.13
C GLU A 967 6.47 -20.80 -19.26
N LEU A 968 5.51 -20.25 -20.00
CA LEU A 968 4.88 -20.92 -21.14
C LEU A 968 5.70 -20.87 -22.43
N GLY A 969 6.90 -20.25 -22.42
CA GLY A 969 7.79 -20.19 -23.57
C GLY A 969 7.27 -19.32 -24.71
N LEU A 970 6.57 -18.21 -24.42
CA LEU A 970 5.98 -17.34 -25.44
C LEU A 970 7.04 -16.81 -26.43
N ALA A 971 8.26 -16.51 -25.97
CA ALA A 971 9.35 -16.08 -26.85
C ALA A 971 9.71 -17.13 -27.93
N GLU A 972 9.75 -18.41 -27.56
CA GLU A 972 10.01 -19.51 -28.49
C GLU A 972 8.85 -19.74 -29.46
N VAL A 973 7.61 -19.52 -29.00
CA VAL A 973 6.41 -19.57 -29.85
C VAL A 973 6.44 -18.43 -30.86
N ILE A 974 6.74 -17.20 -30.42
CA ILE A 974 6.85 -16.03 -31.29
C ILE A 974 7.93 -16.23 -32.35
N GLY A 975 9.10 -16.75 -31.96
CA GLY A 975 10.22 -17.02 -32.88
C GLY A 975 9.89 -18.04 -33.98
N ARG A 976 8.84 -18.85 -33.81
CA ARG A 976 8.37 -19.84 -34.79
C ARG A 976 7.22 -19.34 -35.68
N LEU A 977 6.65 -18.17 -35.40
CA LEU A 977 5.52 -17.64 -36.19
C LEU A 977 5.98 -17.16 -37.57
N ASN A 978 5.30 -17.65 -38.62
CA ASN A 978 5.51 -17.17 -39.99
C ASN A 978 4.70 -15.89 -40.25
N VAL A 979 5.22 -14.73 -39.86
CA VAL A 979 4.54 -13.43 -40.02
C VAL A 979 5.07 -12.58 -41.17
N ALA A 980 4.20 -11.70 -41.69
CA ALA A 980 4.57 -10.69 -42.66
C ALA A 980 5.57 -9.68 -42.05
N PRO A 981 6.48 -9.08 -42.84
CA PRO A 981 7.47 -8.12 -42.34
C PRO A 981 6.89 -6.95 -41.55
N ALA A 982 5.65 -6.54 -41.84
CA ALA A 982 4.96 -5.46 -41.14
C ALA A 982 4.64 -5.78 -39.66
N LEU A 983 4.55 -7.07 -39.27
CA LEU A 983 4.26 -7.48 -37.90
C LEU A 983 5.52 -7.80 -37.07
N GLN A 984 6.69 -7.86 -37.70
CA GLN A 984 7.95 -8.13 -37.02
C GLN A 984 8.32 -7.11 -35.93
N PRO A 985 8.08 -5.79 -36.11
CA PRO A 985 8.32 -4.81 -35.04
C PRO A 985 7.47 -5.10 -33.79
N LEU A 986 6.19 -5.45 -34.00
CA LEU A 986 5.25 -5.76 -32.93
C LEU A 986 5.66 -7.04 -32.17
N LEU A 987 6.08 -8.09 -32.89
CA LEU A 987 6.61 -9.31 -32.25
C LEU A 987 7.88 -9.03 -31.45
N SER A 988 8.76 -8.18 -31.98
CA SER A 988 10.02 -7.81 -31.32
C SER A 988 9.76 -7.00 -30.04
N GLU A 989 8.77 -6.12 -30.08
CA GLU A 989 8.32 -5.35 -28.92
C GLU A 989 7.76 -6.25 -27.83
N VAL A 990 6.87 -7.18 -28.18
CA VAL A 990 6.31 -8.16 -27.22
C VAL A 990 7.40 -9.09 -26.68
N SER A 991 8.33 -9.53 -27.52
CA SER A 991 9.47 -10.36 -27.10
C SER A 991 10.48 -9.63 -26.22
N ALA A 992 10.47 -8.30 -26.19
CA ALA A 992 11.34 -7.50 -25.32
C ALA A 992 10.71 -7.26 -23.93
N MET A 993 9.41 -7.53 -23.76
CA MET A 993 8.69 -7.38 -22.49
C MET A 993 8.67 -8.68 -21.65
N ILE A 994 9.06 -9.80 -22.25
CA ILE A 994 9.20 -11.14 -21.66
C ILE A 994 10.66 -11.56 -21.76
#